data_AF-A0A3N0D7A2-F1
#
_entry.id   AF-A0A3N0D7A2-F1
#
_cell.length_a   1.000
_cell.length_b   1.000
_cell.length_c   1.000
_cell.angle_alpha   90.00
_cell.angle_beta   90.00
_cell.angle_gamma   90.00
#
_symmetry.space_group_name_H-M   'P 1'
#
loop_
_entity.id
_entity.type
_entity.pdbx_description
1 polymer ?
#
loop_
_entity_poly.entity_id
_entity_poly.type
_entity_poly.pdbx_seq_one_letter_code
_entity_poly.pdbx_strand_id
1 'polypeptide(L)'
;MGRHLEELLRREPGKEHRHPHRPPSEKTTLTLGRSDLALGGGHTTEITTLAPRGDRDLVLARLAEPATDITPVPLATSAAEKGEVVNVVGFGRTADQWVPTKRHTSGFTVTDATATEVNLDAKSESAICKGDAGAPVLRTKDGKTELVGIASRSQQGTCIGEYDETRTGAVATRVNDILLGSRLTAARRLDTGDILVSASAQLTMKSDGNLVITSNAGKTLWSTDTAGNPGAFTRLSKGNLMVRNAADTTTLWESKTTAADGQAVLTDRGNLVVYNTQNQSLWSSNTVVRNDINGDGRSDIGAWYDFTAGSDATYTFFGQGDNGTLSAPYKSYTAPVGEWDARYMKFVSGDFNGDGRSDMAMLRGYSDASVKAFVALGKTDGGFATPVQAWSSPAGGPFHYSYMTPQAGDFNGDGRDDMAVWYAGADGTTKLHTFTTKTNGTFNTPVASWSAPKGTWLRSSTKFVTGDFNGDGREELGVYYDQGGNGMKTYVFTTQPGGTFASPTPWWETTLKWDQAIPQAGDFNGDGHDDTLIWYDYADGSDKTSTMLFEKVDGQNRFGSAKLTLNSSGGFDVKRLQLATGDYNGDGRDDLAIMNHQSDNAVKMWTWTARPDALFNGGQAGWASNPGAWVYTSTKLVNTYHTGN
;
A
#
# COMPACT_ATOMS: atom_id res chain seq x y z
N MET A 1 23.70 16.19 11.92
CA MET A 1 23.25 15.34 10.80
C MET A 1 23.26 16.21 9.57
N GLY A 2 24.13 15.97 8.58
CA GLY A 2 24.18 16.90 7.44
C GLY A 2 25.08 16.49 6.28
N ARG A 3 26.06 15.59 6.47
CA ARG A 3 27.05 15.30 5.41
C ARG A 3 26.54 14.59 4.15
N HIS A 4 25.39 13.92 4.20
CA HIS A 4 24.86 13.22 3.01
C HIS A 4 23.57 13.81 2.43
N LEU A 5 22.98 14.84 3.04
CA LEU A 5 21.85 15.55 2.40
C LEU A 5 22.29 16.71 1.51
N GLU A 6 23.49 17.27 1.71
CA GLU A 6 23.97 18.45 0.96
C GLU A 6 24.18 18.18 -0.55
N GLU A 7 24.46 16.94 -0.98
CA GLU A 7 24.71 16.62 -2.39
C GLU A 7 23.44 16.28 -3.19
N LEU A 8 22.30 16.07 -2.51
CA LEU A 8 21.02 15.67 -3.11
C LEU A 8 20.18 16.84 -3.65
N LEU A 9 20.58 18.10 -3.40
CA LEU A 9 19.78 19.30 -3.64
C LEU A 9 20.49 20.37 -4.50
N ARG A 10 21.28 19.97 -5.51
CA ARG A 10 21.65 20.90 -6.59
C ARG A 10 20.38 21.35 -7.33
N ARG A 11 19.80 22.46 -6.88
CA ARG A 11 18.69 23.17 -7.52
C ARG A 11 19.27 24.03 -8.66
N GLU A 12 18.88 23.77 -9.91
CA GLU A 12 18.95 24.81 -10.94
C GLU A 12 17.81 25.81 -10.68
N PRO A 13 18.08 27.11 -10.57
CA PRO A 13 17.02 28.12 -10.46
C PRO A 13 16.20 28.15 -11.76
N GLY A 14 14.88 27.92 -11.67
CA GLY A 14 13.95 28.20 -12.77
C GLY A 14 13.27 27.01 -13.44
N LYS A 15 13.44 25.77 -12.95
CA LYS A 15 12.60 24.63 -13.37
C LYS A 15 11.77 24.13 -12.19
N GLU A 16 10.45 24.18 -12.35
CA GLU A 16 9.48 23.65 -11.40
C GLU A 16 9.53 22.11 -11.41
N HIS A 17 10.54 21.53 -10.76
CA HIS A 17 10.70 20.08 -10.67
C HIS A 17 9.85 19.54 -9.51
N ARG A 18 8.56 19.32 -9.80
CA ARG A 18 7.60 18.59 -8.99
C ARG A 18 7.98 17.11 -8.98
N HIS A 19 8.90 16.70 -8.10
CA HIS A 19 9.30 15.29 -8.01
C HIS A 19 8.39 14.50 -7.05
N PRO A 20 7.95 13.29 -7.43
CA PRO A 20 7.27 12.36 -6.53
C PRO A 20 8.23 11.86 -5.45
N HIS A 21 7.67 11.19 -4.44
CA HIS A 21 8.41 10.37 -3.48
C HIS A 21 9.49 9.56 -4.19
N ARG A 22 10.71 9.65 -3.71
CA ARG A 22 11.80 8.84 -4.25
C ARG A 22 12.72 8.35 -3.15
N PRO A 23 13.31 7.17 -3.31
CA PRO A 23 14.47 6.79 -2.53
C PRO A 23 15.56 7.87 -2.66
N PRO A 24 16.38 8.09 -1.62
CA PRO A 24 17.63 8.82 -1.76
C PRO A 24 18.45 8.24 -2.92
N SER A 25 19.07 9.10 -3.74
CA SER A 25 19.91 8.62 -4.86
C SER A 25 21.16 7.88 -4.39
N GLU A 26 21.55 8.10 -3.15
CA GLU A 26 22.62 7.40 -2.46
C GLU A 26 22.10 6.86 -1.13
N LYS A 27 22.63 5.71 -0.72
CA LYS A 27 22.32 5.10 0.58
C LYS A 27 22.50 6.13 1.70
N THR A 28 21.39 6.49 2.35
CA THR A 28 21.36 7.53 3.38
C THR A 28 20.93 6.92 4.70
N THR A 29 21.71 7.16 5.76
CA THR A 29 21.41 6.67 7.12
C THR A 29 21.15 7.81 8.08
N LEU A 30 20.16 7.63 8.96
CA LEU A 30 19.81 8.51 10.05
C LEU A 30 20.21 7.88 11.39
N THR A 31 20.86 8.64 12.27
CA THR A 31 21.21 8.26 13.65
C THR A 31 20.56 9.16 14.70
N LEU A 32 19.51 8.68 15.35
CA LEU A 32 18.74 9.41 16.34
C LEU A 32 19.22 9.09 17.77
N GLY A 33 19.01 10.03 18.71
CA GLY A 33 19.22 9.78 20.14
C GLY A 33 20.67 9.82 20.63
N ARG A 34 21.63 10.29 19.82
CA ARG A 34 23.04 10.46 20.22
C ARG A 34 23.41 11.93 20.44
N SER A 35 24.09 12.22 21.55
CA SER A 35 24.72 13.53 21.83
C SER A 35 26.19 13.57 21.40
N ASP A 36 26.83 12.42 21.24
CA ASP A 36 28.18 12.25 20.69
C ASP A 36 28.16 11.09 19.69
N LEU A 37 28.50 11.38 18.43
CA LEU A 37 28.51 10.40 17.34
C LEU A 37 29.65 9.38 17.48
N ALA A 38 30.64 9.64 18.34
CA ALA A 38 31.70 8.68 18.64
C ALA A 38 31.27 7.56 19.60
N LEU A 39 30.11 7.70 20.25
CA LEU A 39 29.58 6.72 21.19
C LEU A 39 28.52 5.81 20.53
N GLY A 40 28.35 4.61 21.09
CA GLY A 40 27.24 3.70 20.76
C GLY A 40 25.91 4.13 21.39
N GLY A 41 24.83 3.40 21.08
CA GLY A 41 23.46 3.68 21.57
C GLY A 41 22.59 4.40 20.54
N GLY A 42 21.37 4.82 20.91
CA GLY A 42 20.42 5.45 19.99
C GLY A 42 19.94 4.52 18.86
N HIS A 43 19.24 5.09 17.88
CA HIS A 43 18.64 4.37 16.76
C HIS A 43 19.30 4.75 15.44
N THR A 44 19.85 3.77 14.71
CA THR A 44 20.41 4.00 13.38
C THR A 44 19.60 3.23 12.35
N THR A 45 19.07 3.92 11.35
CA THR A 45 18.21 3.34 10.31
C THR A 45 18.52 3.97 8.96
N GLU A 46 18.26 3.24 7.88
CA GLU A 46 18.26 3.80 6.54
C GLU A 46 17.04 4.71 6.32
N ILE A 47 17.18 5.65 5.39
CA ILE A 47 16.08 6.43 4.84
C ILE A 47 15.64 5.75 3.55
N THR A 48 14.38 5.30 3.50
CA THR A 48 13.84 4.60 2.34
C THR A 48 13.23 5.54 1.32
N THR A 49 12.71 6.68 1.79
CA THR A 49 11.87 7.56 0.97
C THR A 49 12.04 9.01 1.41
N LEU A 50 12.11 9.92 0.44
CA LEU A 50 12.09 11.36 0.64
C LEU A 50 10.84 11.96 0.01
N ALA A 51 10.16 12.84 0.75
CA ALA A 51 8.99 13.60 0.31
C ALA A 51 9.27 15.11 0.41
N PRO A 52 9.84 15.72 -0.64
CA PRO A 52 10.12 17.15 -0.63
C PRO A 52 8.82 17.95 -0.72
N ARG A 53 8.74 19.04 0.05
CA ARG A 53 7.65 20.00 -0.07
C ARG A 53 7.87 20.93 -1.26
N GLY A 54 6.77 21.29 -1.93
CA GLY A 54 6.80 22.22 -3.07
C GLY A 54 6.84 23.70 -2.65
N ASP A 55 6.30 24.03 -1.48
CA ASP A 55 6.14 25.41 -1.01
C ASP A 55 7.35 25.96 -0.23
N ARG A 56 8.17 25.09 0.36
CA ARG A 56 9.31 25.48 1.21
C ARG A 56 10.43 24.44 1.18
N ASP A 57 11.62 24.83 1.62
CA ASP A 57 12.80 23.95 1.68
C ASP A 57 12.72 22.98 2.88
N LEU A 58 11.82 22.00 2.77
CA LEU A 58 11.59 20.96 3.76
C LEU A 58 11.39 19.61 3.05
N VAL A 59 11.91 18.55 3.65
CA VAL A 59 11.71 17.18 3.19
C VAL A 59 11.30 16.31 4.35
N LEU A 60 10.26 15.50 4.17
CA LEU A 60 9.93 14.41 5.09
C LEU A 60 10.71 13.16 4.66
N ALA A 61 11.36 12.49 5.61
CA ALA A 61 12.14 11.29 5.37
C ALA A 61 11.50 10.09 6.08
N ARG A 62 11.23 9.00 5.36
CA ARG A 62 10.72 7.76 5.93
C ARG A 62 11.88 6.89 6.41
N LEU A 63 11.76 6.40 7.64
CA LEU A 63 12.74 5.49 8.24
C LEU A 63 12.43 4.05 7.78
N ALA A 64 13.47 3.28 7.43
CA ALA A 64 13.35 1.85 7.19
C ALA A 64 12.88 1.11 8.45
N GLU A 65 13.46 1.46 9.60
CA GLU A 65 13.07 0.95 10.91
C GLU A 65 12.57 2.10 11.79
N PRO A 66 11.38 1.98 12.41
CA PRO A 66 10.85 3.03 13.27
C PRO A 66 11.67 3.17 14.56
N ALA A 67 11.98 4.41 14.93
CA ALA A 67 12.61 4.74 16.20
C ALA A 67 11.56 4.81 17.32
N THR A 68 11.27 3.68 17.98
CA THR A 68 10.19 3.59 18.99
C THR A 68 10.63 4.02 20.40
N ASP A 69 11.93 4.08 20.64
CA ASP A 69 12.56 4.36 21.94
C ASP A 69 13.00 5.84 22.09
N ILE A 70 12.78 6.67 21.06
CA ILE A 70 13.20 8.07 21.04
C ILE A 70 11.98 8.97 20.98
N THR A 71 11.78 9.76 22.03
CA THR A 71 10.69 10.75 22.08
C THR A 71 10.96 11.91 21.10
N PRO A 72 10.09 12.14 20.11
CA PRO A 72 10.26 13.26 19.19
C PRO A 72 10.06 14.61 19.87
N VAL A 73 10.76 15.64 19.39
CA VAL A 73 10.46 17.03 19.75
C VAL A 73 9.15 17.44 19.06
N PRO A 74 8.14 17.96 19.78
CA PRO A 74 6.90 18.39 19.17
C PRO A 74 7.11 19.60 18.26
N LEU A 75 6.36 19.69 17.16
CA LEU A 75 6.30 20.91 16.36
C LEU A 75 5.67 22.04 17.17
N ALA A 76 6.20 23.25 17.04
CA ALA A 76 5.56 24.45 17.58
C ALA A 76 4.16 24.61 16.98
N THR A 77 3.19 25.08 17.77
CA THR A 77 1.82 25.34 17.29
C THR A 77 1.62 26.80 16.85
N SER A 78 2.62 27.66 17.07
CA SER A 78 2.61 29.07 16.70
C SER A 78 3.87 29.42 15.91
N ALA A 79 3.81 30.49 15.13
CA ALA A 79 5.00 31.10 14.55
C ALA A 79 5.99 31.51 15.65
N ALA A 80 7.27 31.61 15.28
CA ALA A 80 8.27 32.30 16.09
C ALA A 80 8.10 33.81 15.93
N GLU A 81 8.26 34.56 17.01
CA GLU A 81 8.04 36.01 17.02
C GLU A 81 9.34 36.79 16.83
N LYS A 82 9.28 37.98 16.22
CA LYS A 82 10.43 38.86 16.10
C LYS A 82 10.97 39.23 17.50
N GLY A 83 12.28 39.09 17.68
CA GLY A 83 12.98 39.30 18.96
C GLY A 83 13.01 38.07 19.86
N GLU A 84 12.30 36.99 19.50
CA GLU A 84 12.33 35.73 20.23
C GLU A 84 13.72 35.08 20.16
N VAL A 85 14.12 34.41 21.24
CA VAL A 85 15.39 33.69 21.32
C VAL A 85 15.14 32.21 21.13
N VAL A 86 15.79 31.63 20.12
CA VAL A 86 15.71 30.22 19.77
C VAL A 86 17.09 29.58 19.84
N ASN A 87 17.16 28.27 20.01
CA ASN A 87 18.41 27.52 20.06
C ASN A 87 18.53 26.63 18.83
N VAL A 88 19.65 26.72 18.13
CA VAL A 88 19.99 25.79 17.05
C VAL A 88 20.90 24.73 17.62
N VAL A 89 20.57 23.45 17.37
CA VAL A 89 21.31 22.31 17.90
C VAL A 89 21.85 21.47 16.74
N GLY A 90 23.16 21.28 16.68
CA GLY A 90 23.80 20.75 15.47
C GLY A 90 25.09 19.96 15.71
N PHE A 91 25.65 19.47 14.61
CA PHE A 91 26.95 18.77 14.53
C PHE A 91 27.80 19.34 13.38
N GLY A 92 27.35 20.42 12.76
CA GLY A 92 28.09 21.14 11.74
C GLY A 92 29.36 21.73 12.32
N ARG A 93 30.19 22.29 11.43
CA ARG A 93 31.49 22.85 11.80
C ARG A 93 31.36 23.92 12.88
N THR A 94 32.42 24.14 13.64
CA THR A 94 32.53 25.25 14.59
C THR A 94 33.63 26.21 14.13
N ALA A 95 33.93 27.23 14.93
CA ALA A 95 35.08 28.12 14.69
C ALA A 95 36.44 27.40 14.75
N ASP A 96 36.51 26.26 15.44
CA ASP A 96 37.73 25.53 15.76
C ASP A 96 37.76 24.06 15.30
N GLN A 97 36.64 23.50 14.84
CA GLN A 97 36.53 22.08 14.44
C GLN A 97 35.83 21.87 13.10
N TRP A 98 36.50 21.16 12.19
CA TRP A 98 35.97 20.78 10.87
C TRP A 98 34.93 19.64 10.91
N VAL A 99 35.00 18.77 11.92
CA VAL A 99 34.14 17.57 12.02
C VAL A 99 33.78 17.28 13.48
N PRO A 100 32.89 18.06 14.11
CA PRO A 100 32.48 17.77 15.48
C PRO A 100 31.76 16.42 15.58
N THR A 101 32.15 15.59 16.54
CA THR A 101 31.38 14.39 16.90
C THR A 101 30.35 14.71 17.98
N LYS A 102 30.59 15.74 18.79
CA LYS A 102 29.70 16.18 19.86
C LYS A 102 28.70 17.19 19.35
N ARG A 103 27.45 17.02 19.78
CA ARG A 103 26.37 17.96 19.50
C ARG A 103 26.64 19.27 20.24
N HIS A 104 26.48 20.39 19.55
CA HIS A 104 26.59 21.72 20.13
C HIS A 104 25.27 22.49 19.96
N THR A 105 25.15 23.57 20.74
CA THR A 105 23.95 24.41 20.78
C THR A 105 24.37 25.87 20.84
N SER A 106 23.72 26.73 20.05
CA SER A 106 23.89 28.19 20.10
C SER A 106 22.56 28.92 20.04
N GLY A 107 22.49 30.09 20.69
CA GLY A 107 21.31 30.93 20.72
C GLY A 107 21.27 31.92 19.55
N PHE A 108 20.08 32.08 18.95
CA PHE A 108 19.80 32.98 17.84
C PHE A 108 18.57 33.84 18.17
N THR A 109 18.56 35.08 17.68
CA THR A 109 17.40 35.96 17.73
C THR A 109 16.63 35.87 16.43
N VAL A 110 15.32 35.70 16.51
CA VAL A 110 14.43 35.74 15.34
C VAL A 110 14.30 37.18 14.89
N THR A 111 14.68 37.48 13.65
CA THR A 111 14.63 38.84 13.08
C THR A 111 13.30 39.12 12.39
N ASP A 112 12.73 38.10 11.74
CA ASP A 112 11.41 38.10 11.12
C ASP A 112 10.95 36.67 10.82
N ALA A 113 9.65 36.46 10.60
CA ALA A 113 9.09 35.18 10.16
C ALA A 113 8.05 35.40 9.05
N THR A 114 8.23 34.69 7.94
CA THR A 114 7.30 34.69 6.80
C THR A 114 6.35 33.49 6.89
N ALA A 115 5.55 33.25 5.84
CA ALA A 115 4.72 32.04 5.75
C ALA A 115 5.55 30.75 5.77
N THR A 116 6.77 30.77 5.23
CA THR A 116 7.58 29.55 5.00
C THR A 116 8.94 29.59 5.70
N GLU A 117 9.38 30.73 6.22
CA GLU A 117 10.74 30.93 6.73
C GLU A 117 10.77 31.64 8.08
N VAL A 118 11.81 31.34 8.86
CA VAL A 118 12.21 32.04 10.09
C VAL A 118 13.61 32.58 9.86
N ASN A 119 13.75 33.91 9.87
CA ASN A 119 15.03 34.57 9.73
C ASN A 119 15.69 34.73 11.09
N LEU A 120 16.98 34.39 11.16
CA LEU A 120 17.75 34.27 12.39
C LEU A 120 19.00 35.12 12.31
N ASP A 121 19.40 35.67 13.46
CA ASP A 121 20.72 36.27 13.62
C ASP A 121 21.35 35.82 14.94
N ALA A 122 22.66 35.64 14.96
CA ALA A 122 23.33 35.08 16.12
C ALA A 122 23.36 36.07 17.30
N LYS A 123 23.27 35.55 18.54
CA LYS A 123 23.43 36.36 19.75
C LYS A 123 24.90 36.56 20.19
N SER A 124 25.82 35.79 19.62
CA SER A 124 27.26 35.73 19.96
C SER A 124 28.08 35.54 18.69
N GLU A 125 29.40 35.30 18.78
CA GLU A 125 30.26 34.89 17.65
C GLU A 125 29.93 33.47 17.10
N SER A 126 28.69 33.02 17.27
CA SER A 126 28.19 31.72 16.80
C SER A 126 27.59 31.84 15.40
N ALA A 127 27.62 30.77 14.61
CA ALA A 127 26.92 30.69 13.35
C ALA A 127 26.40 29.29 13.08
N ILE A 128 25.47 29.19 12.13
CA ILE A 128 25.07 27.92 11.54
C ILE A 128 26.08 27.62 10.43
N CYS A 129 26.83 26.55 10.56
CA CYS A 129 27.93 26.25 9.65
C CYS A 129 27.60 25.09 8.69
N LYS A 130 28.45 24.87 7.67
CA LYS A 130 28.41 23.65 6.85
C LYS A 130 28.27 22.40 7.72
N GLY A 131 27.30 21.55 7.40
CA GLY A 131 26.92 20.38 8.20
C GLY A 131 25.82 20.60 9.26
N ASP A 132 25.39 21.85 9.50
CA ASP A 132 24.18 22.18 10.29
C ASP A 132 22.93 22.35 9.42
N ALA A 133 23.02 22.17 8.10
CA ALA A 133 21.83 22.05 7.26
C ALA A 133 20.95 20.89 7.78
N GLY A 134 19.68 21.16 8.05
CA GLY A 134 18.78 20.21 8.71
C GLY A 134 18.76 20.29 10.24
N ALA A 135 19.57 21.17 10.87
CA ALA A 135 19.59 21.31 12.32
C ALA A 135 18.26 21.84 12.87
N PRO A 136 17.73 21.26 13.96
CA PRO A 136 16.52 21.76 14.60
C PRO A 136 16.74 23.15 15.22
N VAL A 137 15.81 24.05 14.93
CA VAL A 137 15.68 25.35 15.60
C VAL A 137 14.59 25.22 16.66
N LEU A 138 14.98 25.38 17.92
CA LEU A 138 14.19 25.00 19.08
C LEU A 138 13.82 26.22 19.92
N ARG A 139 12.55 26.31 20.31
CA ARG A 139 12.05 27.24 21.32
C ARG A 139 11.80 26.49 22.62
N THR A 140 12.00 27.17 23.75
CA THR A 140 11.46 26.71 25.04
C THR A 140 10.34 27.64 25.47
N LYS A 141 9.13 27.12 25.59
CA LYS A 141 7.93 27.87 26.04
C LYS A 141 7.23 27.06 27.13
N ASP A 142 6.94 27.69 28.26
CA ASP A 142 6.29 27.05 29.42
C ASP A 142 7.00 25.76 29.88
N GLY A 143 8.33 25.74 29.84
CA GLY A 143 9.17 24.59 30.20
C GLY A 143 9.15 23.45 29.18
N LYS A 144 8.49 23.60 28.03
CA LYS A 144 8.44 22.62 26.94
C LYS A 144 9.31 23.07 25.78
N THR A 145 10.08 22.14 25.21
CA THR A 145 10.85 22.37 24.00
C THR A 145 10.00 22.04 22.77
N GLU A 146 9.97 22.96 21.81
CA GLU A 146 9.22 22.83 20.56
C GLU A 146 10.13 23.14 19.36
N LEU A 147 9.89 22.49 18.23
CA LEU A 147 10.56 22.73 16.96
C LEU A 147 9.87 23.88 16.22
N VAL A 148 10.56 25.01 16.05
CA VAL A 148 10.03 26.19 15.34
C VAL A 148 10.48 26.24 13.87
N GLY A 149 11.61 25.62 13.56
CA GLY A 149 12.09 25.50 12.20
C GLY A 149 13.24 24.51 12.03
N ILE A 150 13.65 24.32 10.78
CA ILE A 150 14.80 23.52 10.37
C ILE A 150 15.80 24.43 9.66
N ALA A 151 17.05 24.49 10.13
CA ALA A 151 18.08 25.31 9.50
C ALA A 151 18.28 24.91 8.02
N SER A 152 18.18 25.88 7.11
CA SER A 152 18.24 25.66 5.66
C SER A 152 19.44 26.36 5.05
N ARG A 153 19.61 27.67 5.30
CA ARG A 153 20.67 28.49 4.71
C ARG A 153 21.36 29.33 5.77
N SER A 154 22.65 29.63 5.58
CA SER A 154 23.39 30.55 6.45
C SER A 154 24.52 31.25 5.69
N GLN A 155 24.87 32.44 6.18
CA GLN A 155 26.03 33.20 5.73
C GLN A 155 27.35 32.63 6.29
N GLN A 156 27.33 31.78 7.32
CA GLN A 156 28.50 31.07 7.85
C GLN A 156 29.66 31.94 8.39
N GLY A 157 29.43 33.22 8.72
CA GLY A 157 30.45 34.03 9.38
C GLY A 157 30.93 33.38 10.67
N THR A 158 32.22 33.47 10.98
CA THR A 158 32.90 32.80 12.13
C THR A 158 33.08 31.28 12.05
N CYS A 159 32.57 30.61 11.01
CA CYS A 159 32.83 29.18 10.78
C CYS A 159 34.28 28.94 10.33
N ILE A 160 34.90 27.83 10.77
CA ILE A 160 36.26 27.48 10.34
C ILE A 160 36.35 27.36 8.80
N GLY A 161 37.31 28.06 8.22
CA GLY A 161 37.52 28.12 6.76
C GLY A 161 36.81 29.28 6.05
N GLU A 162 35.96 30.05 6.74
CA GLU A 162 35.24 31.21 6.18
C GLU A 162 35.81 32.52 6.77
N TYR A 163 37.06 32.86 6.42
CA TYR A 163 37.85 33.90 7.12
C TYR A 163 37.45 35.35 6.80
N ASP A 164 36.84 35.61 5.63
CA ASP A 164 36.47 36.96 5.18
C ASP A 164 34.98 37.27 5.41
N GLU A 165 34.20 36.29 5.85
CA GLU A 165 32.77 36.43 6.08
C GLU A 165 32.50 36.68 7.56
N THR A 166 31.84 37.79 7.86
CA THR A 166 31.55 38.21 9.24
C THR A 166 30.06 38.15 9.57
N ARG A 167 29.20 37.93 8.57
CA ARG A 167 27.75 37.92 8.76
C ARG A 167 27.29 36.55 9.24
N THR A 168 26.53 36.55 10.32
CA THR A 168 26.03 35.36 11.02
C THR A 168 24.57 35.02 10.69
N GLY A 169 23.95 35.78 9.78
CA GLY A 169 22.55 35.62 9.42
C GLY A 169 22.25 34.22 8.88
N ALA A 170 21.10 33.69 9.26
CA ALA A 170 20.64 32.38 8.82
C ALA A 170 19.13 32.36 8.56
N VAL A 171 18.70 31.38 7.79
CA VAL A 171 17.30 31.13 7.46
C VAL A 171 16.97 29.69 7.81
N ALA A 172 15.89 29.51 8.56
CA ALA A 172 15.31 28.22 8.85
C ALA A 172 13.95 28.09 8.16
N THR A 173 13.63 26.89 7.69
CA THR A 173 12.30 26.56 7.16
C THR A 173 11.31 26.43 8.32
N ARG A 174 10.20 27.16 8.24
CA ARG A 174 9.16 27.21 9.26
C ARG A 174 8.32 25.92 9.28
N VAL A 175 7.97 25.44 10.48
CA VAL A 175 7.30 24.12 10.64
C VAL A 175 5.96 24.10 11.40
N ASN A 176 5.49 25.20 11.98
CA ASN A 176 4.33 25.17 12.88
C ASN A 176 2.97 24.87 12.19
N ASP A 177 2.91 25.04 10.88
CA ASP A 177 1.77 24.79 10.01
C ASP A 177 1.92 23.48 9.22
N ILE A 178 3.00 22.73 9.47
CA ILE A 178 3.25 21.46 8.77
C ILE A 178 2.39 20.36 9.38
N LEU A 179 1.55 19.77 8.54
CA LEU A 179 0.93 18.49 8.87
C LEU A 179 1.93 17.35 8.60
N LEU A 180 2.20 16.55 9.64
CA LEU A 180 3.05 15.37 9.55
C LEU A 180 2.21 14.09 9.68
N GLY A 181 2.59 13.10 8.89
CA GLY A 181 2.07 11.74 8.96
C GLY A 181 0.99 11.46 7.92
N SER A 182 0.16 10.48 8.24
CA SER A 182 -0.83 9.90 7.35
C SER A 182 -2.27 10.25 7.72
N ARG A 183 -2.50 11.11 8.72
CA ARG A 183 -3.83 11.31 9.33
C ARG A 183 -4.30 12.75 9.31
N LEU A 184 -5.56 12.94 8.93
CA LEU A 184 -6.30 14.20 9.03
C LEU A 184 -7.46 14.03 10.02
N THR A 185 -7.47 14.85 11.07
CA THR A 185 -8.55 14.90 12.06
C THR A 185 -9.36 16.18 11.92
N ALA A 186 -10.53 16.27 12.57
CA ALA A 186 -11.40 17.45 12.51
C ALA A 186 -10.76 18.74 13.05
N ALA A 187 -9.67 18.64 13.82
CA ALA A 187 -8.93 19.79 14.34
C ALA A 187 -7.99 20.43 13.32
N ARG A 188 -7.80 19.81 12.14
CA ARG A 188 -6.85 20.25 11.12
C ARG A 188 -7.49 20.26 9.73
N ARG A 189 -6.83 20.93 8.80
CA ARG A 189 -7.13 20.92 7.37
C ARG A 189 -5.84 20.75 6.58
N LEU A 190 -5.94 20.29 5.34
CA LEU A 190 -4.86 20.34 4.35
C LEU A 190 -5.05 21.61 3.51
N ASP A 191 -4.19 22.58 3.70
CA ASP A 191 -4.13 23.76 2.86
C ASP A 191 -3.35 23.46 1.57
N THR A 192 -3.37 24.38 0.60
CA THR A 192 -2.59 24.24 -0.64
C THR A 192 -1.12 23.94 -0.35
N GLY A 193 -0.59 22.87 -0.94
CA GLY A 193 0.78 22.39 -0.76
C GLY A 193 0.95 21.40 0.39
N ASP A 194 -0.08 21.21 1.23
CA ASP A 194 -0.03 20.22 2.29
C ASP A 194 -0.17 18.80 1.77
N ILE A 195 0.46 17.90 2.52
CA ILE A 195 0.63 16.51 2.15
C ILE A 195 0.31 15.59 3.33
N LEU A 196 -0.28 14.44 3.05
CA LEU A 196 -0.17 13.24 3.88
C LEU A 196 0.73 12.24 3.16
N VAL A 197 1.48 11.45 3.92
CA VAL A 197 2.44 10.48 3.38
C VAL A 197 2.24 9.14 4.07
N SER A 198 2.32 8.05 3.29
CA SER A 198 2.33 6.67 3.77
C SER A 198 3.47 5.86 3.15
N ALA A 199 3.50 4.53 3.35
CA ALA A 199 4.51 3.66 2.73
C ALA A 199 4.49 3.70 1.20
N SER A 200 3.28 3.65 0.62
CA SER A 200 3.10 3.42 -0.82
C SER A 200 2.56 4.63 -1.59
N ALA A 201 2.08 5.69 -0.92
CA ALA A 201 1.51 6.85 -1.59
C ALA A 201 1.63 8.19 -0.84
N GLN A 202 1.31 9.26 -1.58
CA GLN A 202 1.10 10.63 -1.10
C GLN A 202 -0.34 11.06 -1.32
N LEU A 203 -0.92 11.80 -0.38
CA LEU A 203 -2.09 12.65 -0.63
C LEU A 203 -1.61 14.10 -0.67
N THR A 204 -1.94 14.85 -1.71
CA THR A 204 -1.52 16.25 -1.86
C THR A 204 -2.70 17.14 -2.18
N MET A 205 -2.86 18.24 -1.43
CA MET A 205 -3.74 19.34 -1.81
C MET A 205 -3.01 20.26 -2.78
N LYS A 206 -3.24 20.11 -4.09
CA LYS A 206 -2.52 20.84 -5.14
C LYS A 206 -2.96 22.31 -5.21
N SER A 207 -2.09 23.15 -5.78
CA SER A 207 -2.30 24.60 -5.91
C SER A 207 -3.40 25.00 -6.88
N ASP A 208 -3.78 24.11 -7.79
CA ASP A 208 -4.95 24.26 -8.66
C ASP A 208 -6.28 23.96 -7.95
N GLY A 209 -6.23 23.56 -6.68
CA GLY A 209 -7.38 23.21 -5.86
C GLY A 209 -7.76 21.74 -5.90
N ASN A 210 -6.99 20.87 -6.57
CA ASN A 210 -7.28 19.46 -6.64
C ASN A 210 -6.62 18.65 -5.50
N LEU A 211 -7.38 17.75 -4.87
CA LEU A 211 -6.83 16.78 -3.91
C LEU A 211 -6.51 15.47 -4.65
N VAL A 212 -5.26 15.02 -4.58
CA VAL A 212 -4.74 13.92 -5.42
C VAL A 212 -3.94 12.91 -4.60
N ILE A 213 -4.18 11.61 -4.85
CA ILE A 213 -3.31 10.51 -4.40
C ILE A 213 -2.32 10.18 -5.51
N THR A 214 -1.04 10.07 -5.17
CA THR A 214 0.03 9.70 -6.11
C THR A 214 0.86 8.57 -5.52
N SER A 215 1.10 7.51 -6.30
CA SER A 215 1.93 6.37 -5.91
C SER A 215 3.42 6.75 -5.82
N ASN A 216 4.23 5.88 -5.23
CA ASN A 216 5.68 6.00 -5.24
C ASN A 216 6.29 6.01 -6.67
N ALA A 217 5.62 5.38 -7.63
CA ALA A 217 5.99 5.44 -9.05
C ALA A 217 5.69 6.81 -9.71
N GLY A 218 5.07 7.74 -8.98
CA GLY A 218 4.71 9.07 -9.48
C GLY A 218 3.44 9.09 -10.36
N LYS A 219 2.63 8.03 -10.30
CA LYS A 219 1.36 7.92 -11.02
C LYS A 219 0.22 8.41 -10.14
N THR A 220 -0.72 9.13 -10.73
CA THR A 220 -1.93 9.55 -10.03
C THR A 220 -2.85 8.35 -9.89
N LEU A 221 -3.16 7.93 -8.66
CA LEU A 221 -4.07 6.82 -8.39
C LEU A 221 -5.53 7.30 -8.22
N TRP A 222 -5.72 8.51 -7.69
CA TRP A 222 -7.05 9.08 -7.45
C TRP A 222 -7.02 10.60 -7.38
N SER A 223 -8.16 11.23 -7.70
CA SER A 223 -8.35 12.67 -7.77
C SER A 223 -9.78 13.04 -7.35
N THR A 224 -9.96 14.19 -6.70
CA THR A 224 -11.31 14.75 -6.46
C THR A 224 -11.88 15.49 -7.66
N ASP A 225 -11.07 15.69 -8.71
CA ASP A 225 -11.40 16.41 -9.94
C ASP A 225 -11.88 17.85 -9.68
N THR A 226 -11.29 18.48 -8.66
CA THR A 226 -11.62 19.85 -8.23
C THR A 226 -10.64 20.91 -8.73
N ALA A 227 -9.80 20.57 -9.72
CA ALA A 227 -8.86 21.49 -10.35
C ALA A 227 -9.55 22.73 -10.94
N GLY A 228 -8.87 23.88 -10.91
CA GLY A 228 -9.42 25.18 -11.31
C GLY A 228 -9.97 26.02 -10.15
N ASN A 229 -9.76 25.57 -8.91
CA ASN A 229 -10.21 26.24 -7.67
C ASN A 229 -9.00 26.62 -6.79
N PRO A 230 -8.12 27.54 -7.21
CA PRO A 230 -6.91 27.89 -6.47
C PRO A 230 -7.25 28.38 -5.04
N GLY A 231 -6.45 27.92 -4.08
CA GLY A 231 -6.68 28.19 -2.65
C GLY A 231 -7.76 27.33 -2.00
N ALA A 232 -8.34 26.35 -2.71
CA ALA A 232 -9.14 25.31 -2.07
C ALA A 232 -8.31 24.55 -1.02
N PHE A 233 -9.02 24.00 -0.04
CA PHE A 233 -8.43 23.20 1.04
C PHE A 233 -9.29 21.99 1.36
N THR A 234 -8.69 20.96 1.97
CA THR A 234 -9.40 19.75 2.42
C THR A 234 -9.58 19.78 3.93
N ARG A 235 -10.76 19.42 4.43
CA ARG A 235 -10.98 19.24 5.87
C ARG A 235 -11.87 18.04 6.15
N LEU A 236 -11.81 17.54 7.38
CA LEU A 236 -12.78 16.60 7.91
C LEU A 236 -13.76 17.35 8.84
N SER A 237 -15.06 17.27 8.58
CA SER A 237 -16.07 17.90 9.44
C SER A 237 -17.23 16.95 9.68
N LYS A 238 -17.53 16.66 10.95
CA LYS A 238 -18.54 15.66 11.36
C LYS A 238 -18.35 14.29 10.67
N GLY A 239 -17.10 13.95 10.37
CA GLY A 239 -16.72 12.70 9.69
C GLY A 239 -16.98 12.69 8.19
N ASN A 240 -17.27 13.83 7.59
CA ASN A 240 -17.33 14.01 6.14
C ASN A 240 -16.02 14.65 5.67
N LEU A 241 -15.26 13.96 4.81
CA LEU A 241 -14.04 14.49 4.20
C LEU A 241 -14.46 15.34 3.01
N MET A 242 -14.04 16.60 2.97
CA MET A 242 -14.51 17.55 1.96
C MET A 242 -13.39 18.43 1.43
N VAL A 243 -13.42 18.70 0.13
CA VAL A 243 -12.67 19.79 -0.50
C VAL A 243 -13.59 21.01 -0.55
N ARG A 244 -13.15 22.12 0.04
CA ARG A 244 -13.87 23.39 0.11
C ARG A 244 -13.15 24.44 -0.71
N ASN A 245 -13.90 25.35 -1.33
CA ASN A 245 -13.31 26.51 -1.99
C ASN A 245 -12.57 27.42 -0.99
N ALA A 246 -11.74 28.34 -1.49
CA ALA A 246 -10.93 29.23 -0.66
C ALA A 246 -11.74 30.07 0.36
N ALA A 247 -12.97 30.46 0.00
CA ALA A 247 -13.87 31.23 0.86
C ALA A 247 -14.62 30.38 1.91
N ASP A 248 -14.46 29.05 1.88
CA ASP A 248 -15.20 28.09 2.70
C ASP A 248 -16.73 28.24 2.61
N THR A 249 -17.25 28.52 1.42
CA THR A 249 -18.68 28.66 1.16
C THR A 249 -19.25 27.48 0.35
N THR A 250 -18.44 26.87 -0.50
CA THR A 250 -18.86 25.81 -1.43
C THR A 250 -18.09 24.51 -1.16
N THR A 251 -18.80 23.39 -1.11
CA THR A 251 -18.20 22.04 -1.16
C THR A 251 -17.97 21.68 -2.63
N LEU A 252 -16.72 21.48 -3.00
CA LEU A 252 -16.31 21.09 -4.35
C LEU A 252 -16.38 19.57 -4.52
N TRP A 253 -16.03 18.83 -3.47
CA TRP A 253 -16.11 17.37 -3.38
C TRP A 253 -16.34 16.94 -1.93
N GLU A 254 -17.01 15.80 -1.71
CA GLU A 254 -17.16 15.20 -0.38
C GLU A 254 -17.31 13.67 -0.42
N SER A 255 -16.86 12.98 0.64
CA SER A 255 -16.97 11.53 0.82
C SER A 255 -18.40 11.06 1.17
N LYS A 256 -19.31 11.98 1.50
CA LYS A 256 -20.72 11.71 1.88
C LYS A 256 -20.85 10.78 3.10
N THR A 257 -19.86 10.79 3.98
CA THR A 257 -19.83 10.00 5.22
C THR A 257 -20.33 10.82 6.41
N THR A 258 -20.70 10.15 7.50
CA THR A 258 -21.06 10.79 8.78
C THR A 258 -20.44 10.03 9.94
N ALA A 259 -19.51 10.67 10.65
CA ALA A 259 -18.84 10.14 11.84
C ALA A 259 -18.30 11.27 12.70
N ALA A 260 -19.07 11.67 13.71
CA ALA A 260 -18.57 12.63 14.69
C ALA A 260 -17.20 12.18 15.23
N ASP A 261 -16.24 13.09 15.20
CA ASP A 261 -14.87 12.88 15.68
C ASP A 261 -14.08 11.76 14.98
N GLY A 262 -14.48 11.39 13.76
CA GLY A 262 -13.73 10.49 12.89
C GLY A 262 -12.38 11.06 12.41
N GLN A 263 -11.69 10.29 11.58
CA GLN A 263 -10.40 10.64 10.99
C GLN A 263 -10.32 10.14 9.54
N ALA A 264 -9.60 10.86 8.68
CA ALA A 264 -9.18 10.36 7.37
C ALA A 264 -7.72 9.92 7.46
N VAL A 265 -7.40 8.74 6.94
CA VAL A 265 -6.10 8.10 7.07
C VAL A 265 -5.64 7.60 5.70
N LEU A 266 -4.48 8.05 5.25
CA LEU A 266 -3.76 7.43 4.13
C LEU A 266 -2.99 6.21 4.67
N THR A 267 -3.55 5.03 4.47
CA THR A 267 -2.96 3.76 4.92
C THR A 267 -1.61 3.52 4.23
N ASP A 268 -0.78 2.66 4.82
CA ASP A 268 0.53 2.35 4.27
C ASP A 268 0.45 1.69 2.88
N ARG A 269 -0.67 1.04 2.54
CA ARG A 269 -0.97 0.55 1.18
C ARG A 269 -1.40 1.60 0.17
N GLY A 270 -1.39 2.88 0.55
CA GLY A 270 -1.72 3.98 -0.35
C GLY A 270 -3.21 4.24 -0.53
N ASN A 271 -4.06 3.69 0.35
CA ASN A 271 -5.52 3.91 0.33
C ASN A 271 -5.95 4.96 1.35
N LEU A 272 -6.73 5.96 0.94
CA LEU A 272 -7.29 6.97 1.82
C LEU A 272 -8.65 6.51 2.36
N VAL A 273 -8.73 6.29 3.67
CA VAL A 273 -9.92 5.75 4.34
C VAL A 273 -10.47 6.73 5.36
N VAL A 274 -11.78 6.92 5.39
CA VAL A 274 -12.48 7.67 6.45
C VAL A 274 -12.95 6.67 7.51
N TYR A 275 -12.44 6.85 8.73
CA TYR A 275 -12.78 6.05 9.91
C TYR A 275 -13.65 6.81 10.89
N ASN A 276 -14.55 6.10 11.57
CA ASN A 276 -15.17 6.60 12.80
C ASN A 276 -14.29 6.38 14.04
N THR A 277 -14.77 6.77 15.22
CA THR A 277 -14.04 6.65 16.49
C THR A 277 -13.87 5.21 16.98
N GLN A 278 -14.62 4.26 16.40
CA GLN A 278 -14.48 2.83 16.61
C GLN A 278 -13.52 2.18 15.59
N ASN A 279 -12.81 2.97 14.78
CA ASN A 279 -11.95 2.52 13.68
C ASN A 279 -12.68 1.69 12.60
N GLN A 280 -13.98 1.93 12.41
CA GLN A 280 -14.72 1.31 11.32
C GLN A 280 -14.58 2.17 10.07
N SER A 281 -14.18 1.57 8.95
CA SER A 281 -14.11 2.25 7.66
C SER A 281 -15.51 2.58 7.15
N LEU A 282 -15.68 3.79 6.62
CA LEU A 282 -16.96 4.31 6.13
C LEU A 282 -16.93 4.69 4.64
N TRP A 283 -15.73 4.94 4.12
CA TRP A 283 -15.45 5.29 2.73
C TRP A 283 -13.96 5.08 2.49
N SER A 284 -13.62 4.71 1.27
CA SER A 284 -12.25 4.53 0.81
C SER A 284 -12.07 5.10 -0.59
N SER A 285 -10.84 5.52 -0.92
CA SER A 285 -10.46 5.83 -2.30
C SER A 285 -10.19 4.59 -3.16
N ASN A 286 -10.17 3.39 -2.55
CA ASN A 286 -9.82 2.09 -3.14
C ASN A 286 -8.55 2.09 -4.01
N THR A 287 -7.54 2.89 -3.63
CA THR A 287 -6.28 3.03 -4.38
C THR A 287 -5.21 2.01 -3.96
N VAL A 288 -5.64 0.85 -3.44
CA VAL A 288 -4.70 -0.20 -2.99
C VAL A 288 -4.06 -0.85 -4.22
N VAL A 289 -2.73 -0.80 -4.31
CA VAL A 289 -2.00 -1.59 -5.30
C VAL A 289 -1.84 -3.01 -4.75
N ARG A 290 -2.64 -3.95 -5.26
CA ARG A 290 -2.64 -5.34 -4.81
C ARG A 290 -1.36 -6.05 -5.25
N ASN A 291 -0.90 -7.03 -4.48
CA ASN A 291 0.27 -7.84 -4.84
C ASN A 291 1.56 -7.04 -5.09
N ASP A 292 1.69 -5.79 -4.61
CA ASP A 292 2.95 -5.04 -4.65
C ASP A 292 3.92 -5.61 -3.60
N ILE A 293 4.84 -6.49 -4.00
CA ILE A 293 5.73 -7.20 -3.07
C ILE A 293 6.97 -6.34 -2.80
N ASN A 294 7.43 -5.58 -3.79
CA ASN A 294 8.65 -4.77 -3.69
C ASN A 294 8.39 -3.30 -3.25
N GLY A 295 7.13 -2.87 -3.14
CA GLY A 295 6.70 -1.54 -2.73
C GLY A 295 6.94 -0.44 -3.77
N ASP A 296 7.04 -0.79 -5.05
CA ASP A 296 7.33 0.15 -6.14
C ASP A 296 6.07 0.85 -6.69
N GLY A 297 4.88 0.48 -6.19
CA GLY A 297 3.59 1.02 -6.61
C GLY A 297 3.03 0.34 -7.85
N ARG A 298 3.47 -0.88 -8.16
CA ARG A 298 2.91 -1.77 -9.18
C ARG A 298 2.64 -3.13 -8.58
N SER A 299 1.62 -3.82 -9.09
CA SER A 299 1.40 -5.22 -8.75
C SER A 299 2.52 -6.10 -9.27
N ASP A 300 2.85 -7.12 -8.49
CA ASP A 300 3.74 -8.22 -8.85
C ASP A 300 2.96 -9.55 -8.85
N ILE A 301 3.61 -10.62 -9.28
CA ILE A 301 3.08 -11.98 -9.13
C ILE A 301 4.04 -12.81 -8.28
N GLY A 302 3.58 -13.23 -7.09
CA GLY A 302 4.25 -14.23 -6.29
C GLY A 302 4.00 -15.65 -6.80
N ALA A 303 4.95 -16.56 -6.63
CA ALA A 303 4.78 -17.96 -6.98
C ALA A 303 5.52 -18.89 -6.01
N TRP A 304 4.90 -20.04 -5.75
CA TRP A 304 5.55 -21.18 -5.13
C TRP A 304 6.01 -22.17 -6.20
N TYR A 305 7.24 -22.66 -6.10
CA TYR A 305 7.83 -23.60 -7.04
C TYR A 305 8.29 -24.88 -6.33
N ASP A 306 7.65 -26.01 -6.63
CA ASP A 306 7.96 -27.34 -6.11
C ASP A 306 8.87 -28.09 -7.10
N PHE A 307 10.15 -28.22 -6.76
CA PHE A 307 11.12 -28.89 -7.62
C PHE A 307 10.92 -30.41 -7.56
N THR A 308 11.12 -31.10 -8.67
CA THR A 308 11.06 -32.58 -8.73
C THR A 308 11.99 -33.28 -7.71
N ALA A 309 13.06 -32.61 -7.28
CA ALA A 309 13.96 -33.11 -6.24
C ALA A 309 13.35 -33.07 -4.82
N GLY A 310 12.16 -32.48 -4.65
CA GLY A 310 11.43 -32.35 -3.38
C GLY A 310 11.82 -31.14 -2.53
N SER A 311 12.67 -30.25 -3.05
CA SER A 311 12.92 -28.91 -2.50
C SER A 311 11.90 -27.93 -3.05
N ASP A 312 11.70 -26.79 -2.38
CA ASP A 312 10.79 -25.74 -2.84
C ASP A 312 11.46 -24.36 -2.89
N ALA A 313 10.83 -23.42 -3.59
CA ALA A 313 11.24 -22.02 -3.55
C ALA A 313 10.07 -21.07 -3.76
N THR A 314 10.25 -19.83 -3.34
CA THR A 314 9.39 -18.72 -3.75
C THR A 314 10.06 -17.92 -4.87
N TYR A 315 9.23 -17.46 -5.80
CA TYR A 315 9.61 -16.57 -6.88
C TYR A 315 8.68 -15.37 -6.96
N THR A 316 9.20 -14.26 -7.49
CA THR A 316 8.41 -13.06 -7.80
C THR A 316 8.64 -12.67 -9.25
N PHE A 317 7.57 -12.38 -9.99
CA PHE A 317 7.61 -11.75 -11.30
C PHE A 317 7.19 -10.29 -11.13
N PHE A 318 8.10 -9.37 -11.36
CA PHE A 318 7.86 -7.94 -11.09
C PHE A 318 7.07 -7.28 -12.20
N GLY A 319 6.12 -6.42 -11.85
CA GLY A 319 5.47 -5.51 -12.80
C GLY A 319 6.45 -4.47 -13.35
N GLN A 320 6.50 -4.26 -14.67
CA GLN A 320 7.50 -3.37 -15.29
C GLN A 320 6.92 -2.52 -16.40
N GLY A 321 7.33 -1.25 -16.41
CA GLY A 321 7.09 -0.30 -17.49
C GLY A 321 5.62 0.11 -17.63
N ASP A 322 5.35 1.13 -18.43
CA ASP A 322 3.98 1.62 -18.66
C ASP A 322 3.10 0.64 -19.46
N ASN A 323 3.70 -0.42 -20.02
CA ASN A 323 3.00 -1.50 -20.71
C ASN A 323 2.69 -2.71 -19.80
N GLY A 324 3.04 -2.64 -18.51
CA GLY A 324 2.69 -3.65 -17.50
C GLY A 324 3.30 -5.03 -17.75
N THR A 325 4.43 -5.14 -18.46
CA THR A 325 5.08 -6.44 -18.71
C THR A 325 5.69 -7.01 -17.44
N LEU A 326 5.74 -8.34 -17.34
CA LEU A 326 6.32 -9.03 -16.18
C LEU A 326 7.78 -9.41 -16.40
N SER A 327 8.59 -9.21 -15.36
CA SER A 327 10.02 -9.50 -15.34
C SER A 327 10.35 -11.00 -15.35
N ALA A 328 11.63 -11.34 -15.47
CA ALA A 328 12.12 -12.69 -15.19
C ALA A 328 11.99 -13.02 -13.70
N PRO A 329 11.69 -14.28 -13.34
CA PRO A 329 11.38 -14.67 -11.96
C PRO A 329 12.59 -14.45 -11.03
N TYR A 330 12.39 -13.66 -9.98
CA TYR A 330 13.34 -13.43 -8.90
C TYR A 330 13.14 -14.46 -7.79
N LYS A 331 14.15 -15.30 -7.55
CA LYS A 331 14.11 -16.34 -6.50
C LYS A 331 14.47 -15.73 -5.14
N SER A 332 13.64 -15.92 -4.12
CA SER A 332 13.84 -15.25 -2.82
C SER A 332 14.01 -16.17 -1.62
N TYR A 333 13.23 -17.25 -1.50
CA TYR A 333 13.38 -18.27 -0.46
C TYR A 333 13.62 -19.65 -1.11
N THR A 334 14.35 -20.51 -0.42
CA THR A 334 14.55 -21.92 -0.80
C THR A 334 14.35 -22.79 0.43
N ALA A 335 13.53 -23.82 0.29
CA ALA A 335 13.38 -24.86 1.29
C ALA A 335 14.20 -26.10 0.91
N PRO A 336 14.88 -26.75 1.87
CA PRO A 336 15.50 -28.05 1.67
C PRO A 336 14.46 -29.14 1.35
N VAL A 337 14.96 -30.27 0.84
CA VAL A 337 14.14 -31.41 0.43
C VAL A 337 13.27 -31.92 1.58
N GLY A 338 11.97 -32.07 1.33
CA GLY A 338 11.00 -32.66 2.27
C GLY A 338 10.54 -31.73 3.40
N GLU A 339 10.95 -30.47 3.40
CA GLU A 339 10.45 -29.48 4.36
C GLU A 339 8.96 -29.17 4.11
N TRP A 340 8.61 -28.96 2.85
CA TRP A 340 7.26 -28.70 2.39
C TRP A 340 6.74 -29.84 1.52
N ASP A 341 5.42 -29.89 1.40
CA ASP A 341 4.74 -30.77 0.45
C ASP A 341 3.61 -29.94 -0.17
N ALA A 342 3.91 -29.33 -1.32
CA ALA A 342 3.03 -28.40 -1.99
C ALA A 342 1.68 -29.02 -2.40
N ARG A 343 1.57 -30.36 -2.43
CA ARG A 343 0.31 -31.08 -2.70
C ARG A 343 -0.73 -30.86 -1.60
N TYR A 344 -0.28 -30.62 -0.37
CA TYR A 344 -1.13 -30.35 0.79
C TYR A 344 -1.07 -28.88 1.22
N MET A 345 -0.79 -27.97 0.28
CA MET A 345 -0.72 -26.53 0.53
C MET A 345 -1.66 -25.74 -0.37
N LYS A 346 -2.31 -24.75 0.23
CA LYS A 346 -3.10 -23.68 -0.42
C LYS A 346 -2.43 -22.34 -0.11
N PHE A 347 -2.47 -21.44 -1.08
CA PHE A 347 -1.77 -20.17 -1.03
C PHE A 347 -2.75 -19.02 -1.22
N VAL A 348 -2.52 -17.93 -0.51
CA VAL A 348 -3.15 -16.63 -0.74
C VAL A 348 -2.10 -15.54 -0.53
N SER A 349 -2.25 -14.41 -1.21
CA SER A 349 -1.44 -13.21 -0.98
C SER A 349 -2.26 -12.10 -0.31
N GLY A 350 -1.57 -11.27 0.45
CA GLY A 350 -2.13 -10.09 1.12
C GLY A 350 -1.08 -9.49 2.06
N ASP A 351 -1.19 -8.21 2.40
CA ASP A 351 -0.29 -7.54 3.34
C ASP A 351 -0.75 -7.82 4.80
N PHE A 352 -0.38 -8.98 5.33
CA PHE A 352 -0.90 -9.47 6.62
C PHE A 352 -0.31 -8.69 7.81
N ASN A 353 0.81 -8.00 7.64
CA ASN A 353 1.47 -7.23 8.72
C ASN A 353 1.17 -5.71 8.68
N GLY A 354 0.64 -5.18 7.57
CA GLY A 354 0.28 -3.78 7.38
C GLY A 354 1.44 -2.87 6.99
N ASP A 355 2.51 -3.40 6.41
CA ASP A 355 3.71 -2.63 6.04
C ASP A 355 3.64 -2.00 4.64
N GLY A 356 2.56 -2.27 3.91
CA GLY A 356 2.31 -1.81 2.55
C GLY A 356 2.79 -2.76 1.45
N ARG A 357 3.36 -3.92 1.80
CA ARG A 357 3.84 -4.94 0.84
C ARG A 357 3.04 -6.22 0.98
N SER A 358 2.74 -6.85 -0.15
CA SER A 358 2.04 -8.13 -0.13
C SER A 358 2.92 -9.27 0.39
N ASP A 359 2.38 -10.03 1.33
CA ASP A 359 2.96 -11.24 1.88
C ASP A 359 2.35 -12.49 1.23
N MET A 360 2.89 -13.66 1.57
CA MET A 360 2.35 -14.96 1.16
C MET A 360 1.90 -15.76 2.40
N ALA A 361 0.64 -16.18 2.44
CA ALA A 361 0.15 -17.13 3.43
C ALA A 361 -0.05 -18.53 2.83
N MET A 362 0.34 -19.55 3.59
CA MET A 362 0.22 -20.96 3.22
C MET A 362 -0.60 -21.71 4.26
N LEU A 363 -1.75 -22.25 3.86
CA LEU A 363 -2.46 -23.26 4.66
C LEU A 363 -1.96 -24.65 4.29
N ARG A 364 -1.46 -25.40 5.28
CA ARG A 364 -0.89 -26.73 5.10
C ARG A 364 -1.59 -27.79 5.93
N GLY A 365 -1.94 -28.91 5.29
CA GLY A 365 -2.39 -30.14 5.95
C GLY A 365 -1.25 -31.12 6.25
N TYR A 366 -1.41 -31.90 7.32
CA TYR A 366 -0.46 -32.93 7.75
C TYR A 366 -1.11 -34.32 7.78
N SER A 367 -0.29 -35.37 7.77
CA SER A 367 -0.75 -36.76 7.77
C SER A 367 -1.51 -37.17 9.02
N ASP A 368 -1.27 -36.49 10.14
CA ASP A 368 -2.02 -36.66 11.40
C ASP A 368 -3.35 -35.87 11.41
N ALA A 369 -3.76 -35.32 10.27
CA ALA A 369 -4.93 -34.46 10.10
C ALA A 369 -4.85 -33.09 10.81
N SER A 370 -3.70 -32.71 11.38
CA SER A 370 -3.48 -31.33 11.83
C SER A 370 -3.38 -30.37 10.64
N VAL A 371 -3.68 -29.09 10.90
CA VAL A 371 -3.58 -28.02 9.90
C VAL A 371 -2.77 -26.87 10.49
N LYS A 372 -1.90 -26.26 9.69
CA LYS A 372 -1.15 -25.07 10.10
C LYS A 372 -1.21 -23.99 9.02
N ALA A 373 -1.22 -22.74 9.46
CA ALA A 373 -0.99 -21.60 8.57
C ALA A 373 0.43 -21.09 8.79
N PHE A 374 1.11 -20.74 7.70
CA PHE A 374 2.39 -20.05 7.71
C PHE A 374 2.28 -18.74 6.94
N VAL A 375 3.08 -17.75 7.30
CA VAL A 375 3.18 -16.48 6.57
C VAL A 375 4.65 -16.22 6.26
N ALA A 376 4.93 -15.92 5.00
CA ALA A 376 6.22 -15.44 4.52
C ALA A 376 6.06 -13.96 4.16
N LEU A 377 6.68 -13.08 4.96
CA LEU A 377 6.54 -11.64 4.78
C LEU A 377 7.24 -11.15 3.51
N GLY A 378 6.65 -10.18 2.82
CA GLY A 378 7.27 -9.45 1.73
C GLY A 378 8.50 -8.68 2.20
N LYS A 379 9.50 -8.54 1.32
CA LYS A 379 10.75 -7.84 1.60
C LYS A 379 10.94 -6.68 0.64
N THR A 380 11.74 -5.71 1.06
CA THR A 380 12.10 -4.54 0.24
C THR A 380 12.84 -4.89 -1.06
N ASP A 381 13.43 -6.08 -1.16
CA ASP A 381 14.07 -6.59 -2.39
C ASP A 381 13.08 -7.28 -3.36
N GLY A 382 11.78 -7.28 -3.02
CA GLY A 382 10.74 -7.94 -3.80
C GLY A 382 10.66 -9.46 -3.59
N GLY A 383 11.41 -10.00 -2.63
CA GLY A 383 11.35 -11.40 -2.24
C GLY A 383 10.47 -11.67 -1.01
N PHE A 384 10.36 -12.94 -0.63
CA PHE A 384 9.69 -13.38 0.60
C PHE A 384 10.70 -13.81 1.67
N ALA A 385 10.40 -13.50 2.93
CA ALA A 385 11.14 -13.97 4.09
C ALA A 385 10.92 -15.48 4.33
N THR A 386 11.67 -16.06 5.28
CA THR A 386 11.43 -17.46 5.70
C THR A 386 10.02 -17.58 6.29
N PRO A 387 9.20 -18.55 5.85
CA PRO A 387 7.84 -18.72 6.37
C PRO A 387 7.82 -18.98 7.89
N VAL A 388 6.97 -18.26 8.61
CA VAL A 388 6.78 -18.39 10.06
C VAL A 388 5.41 -18.99 10.36
N GLN A 389 5.32 -19.90 11.34
CA GLN A 389 4.03 -20.49 11.72
C GLN A 389 3.12 -19.42 12.33
N ALA A 390 2.02 -19.11 11.66
CA ALA A 390 1.09 -18.04 12.04
C ALA A 390 -0.12 -18.56 12.82
N TRP A 391 -0.51 -19.82 12.61
CA TRP A 391 -1.64 -20.46 13.30
C TRP A 391 -1.58 -21.99 13.20
N SER A 392 -2.27 -22.70 14.08
CA SER A 392 -2.42 -24.16 14.01
C SER A 392 -3.75 -24.67 14.58
N SER A 393 -4.27 -25.75 13.99
CA SER A 393 -5.31 -26.62 14.54
C SER A 393 -4.73 -28.04 14.75
N PRO A 394 -4.90 -28.63 15.94
CA PRO A 394 -4.39 -29.96 16.24
C PRO A 394 -5.13 -31.07 15.47
N ALA A 395 -4.55 -32.26 15.44
CA ALA A 395 -5.22 -33.49 15.03
C ALA A 395 -6.52 -33.71 15.83
N GLY A 396 -7.60 -34.08 15.14
CA GLY A 396 -8.95 -34.18 15.74
C GLY A 396 -9.59 -32.83 16.09
N GLY A 397 -8.96 -31.72 15.73
CA GLY A 397 -9.51 -30.37 15.86
C GLY A 397 -10.64 -30.08 14.87
N PRO A 398 -11.19 -28.84 14.90
CA PRO A 398 -12.36 -28.47 14.11
C PRO A 398 -12.07 -28.26 12.61
N PHE A 399 -10.80 -28.29 12.20
CA PHE A 399 -10.38 -28.04 10.83
C PHE A 399 -9.64 -29.24 10.23
N HIS A 400 -9.92 -29.50 8.95
CA HIS A 400 -9.18 -30.42 8.12
C HIS A 400 -8.89 -29.77 6.76
N TYR A 401 -7.64 -29.84 6.32
CA TYR A 401 -7.14 -29.08 5.17
C TYR A 401 -7.92 -29.34 3.87
N SER A 402 -8.40 -30.57 3.63
CA SER A 402 -9.14 -30.91 2.40
C SER A 402 -10.45 -30.12 2.24
N TYR A 403 -11.02 -29.61 3.33
CA TYR A 403 -12.30 -28.91 3.35
C TYR A 403 -12.16 -27.39 3.30
N MET A 404 -10.94 -26.86 3.41
CA MET A 404 -10.68 -25.42 3.55
C MET A 404 -10.34 -24.78 2.20
N THR A 405 -10.99 -23.68 1.80
CA THR A 405 -10.55 -22.86 0.66
C THR A 405 -10.26 -21.44 1.19
N PRO A 406 -8.99 -21.06 1.39
CA PRO A 406 -8.64 -19.73 1.88
C PRO A 406 -8.83 -18.67 0.80
N GLN A 407 -9.18 -17.46 1.23
CA GLN A 407 -9.19 -16.21 0.49
C GLN A 407 -8.56 -15.15 1.39
N ALA A 408 -7.98 -14.10 0.80
CA ALA A 408 -7.39 -12.99 1.54
C ALA A 408 -8.05 -11.66 1.17
N GLY A 409 -7.99 -10.73 2.11
CA GLY A 409 -8.50 -9.37 1.94
C GLY A 409 -8.69 -8.65 3.26
N ASP A 410 -8.70 -7.32 3.27
CA ASP A 410 -8.97 -6.52 4.47
C ASP A 410 -10.47 -6.56 4.83
N PHE A 411 -10.88 -7.66 5.47
CA PHE A 411 -12.29 -7.90 5.78
C PHE A 411 -12.79 -7.02 6.93
N ASN A 412 -11.90 -6.51 7.78
CA ASN A 412 -12.27 -5.74 8.97
C ASN A 412 -12.06 -4.22 8.81
N GLY A 413 -11.30 -3.81 7.80
CA GLY A 413 -11.04 -2.43 7.39
C GLY A 413 -9.87 -1.77 8.10
N ASP A 414 -9.03 -2.51 8.82
CA ASP A 414 -7.94 -1.94 9.63
C ASP A 414 -6.64 -1.67 8.87
N GLY A 415 -6.65 -1.89 7.56
CA GLY A 415 -5.52 -1.69 6.66
C GLY A 415 -4.57 -2.88 6.58
N ARG A 416 -4.90 -4.02 7.21
CA ARG A 416 -4.20 -5.30 7.04
C ARG A 416 -5.12 -6.30 6.38
N ASP A 417 -4.55 -7.20 5.60
CA ASP A 417 -5.33 -8.27 5.01
C ASP A 417 -5.55 -9.31 6.08
N ASP A 418 -6.73 -9.90 6.02
CA ASP A 418 -7.17 -11.02 6.83
C ASP A 418 -7.23 -12.27 5.95
N MET A 419 -7.54 -13.42 6.56
CA MET A 419 -7.84 -14.64 5.80
C MET A 419 -9.26 -15.12 6.11
N ALA A 420 -10.04 -15.39 5.07
CA ALA A 420 -11.33 -16.03 5.16
C ALA A 420 -11.24 -17.45 4.60
N VAL A 421 -11.74 -18.44 5.32
CA VAL A 421 -11.72 -19.84 4.92
C VAL A 421 -13.13 -20.34 4.70
N TRP A 422 -13.43 -20.69 3.46
CA TRP A 422 -14.60 -21.46 3.12
C TRP A 422 -14.38 -22.92 3.52
N TYR A 423 -15.12 -23.40 4.52
CA TYR A 423 -15.01 -24.73 5.08
C TYR A 423 -16.21 -25.59 4.67
N ALA A 424 -16.03 -26.46 3.67
CA ALA A 424 -17.05 -27.42 3.21
C ALA A 424 -16.81 -28.78 3.88
N GLY A 425 -17.39 -28.97 5.08
CA GLY A 425 -17.14 -30.12 5.94
C GLY A 425 -17.67 -31.45 5.38
N ALA A 426 -17.06 -32.55 5.86
CA ALA A 426 -17.46 -33.92 5.49
C ALA A 426 -18.92 -34.26 5.80
N ASP A 427 -19.50 -33.58 6.78
CA ASP A 427 -20.89 -33.76 7.21
C ASP A 427 -21.90 -33.06 6.27
N GLY A 428 -21.41 -32.39 5.23
CA GLY A 428 -22.19 -31.61 4.27
C GLY A 428 -22.54 -30.22 4.75
N THR A 429 -22.00 -29.76 5.89
CA THR A 429 -22.15 -28.37 6.34
C THR A 429 -21.07 -27.49 5.75
N THR A 430 -21.45 -26.30 5.30
CA THR A 430 -20.50 -25.27 4.86
C THR A 430 -20.47 -24.14 5.88
N LYS A 431 -19.28 -23.67 6.22
CA LYS A 431 -19.04 -22.51 7.09
C LYS A 431 -18.05 -21.56 6.45
N LEU A 432 -18.14 -20.29 6.79
CA LEU A 432 -17.11 -19.29 6.50
C LEU A 432 -16.44 -18.89 7.80
N HIS A 433 -15.12 -19.07 7.89
CA HIS A 433 -14.33 -18.71 9.06
C HIS A 433 -13.41 -17.53 8.75
N THR A 434 -13.44 -16.46 9.56
CA THR A 434 -12.51 -15.33 9.42
C THR A 434 -11.37 -15.45 10.43
N PHE A 435 -10.15 -15.22 9.96
CA PHE A 435 -8.90 -15.15 10.70
C PHE A 435 -8.37 -13.72 10.56
N THR A 436 -8.64 -12.85 11.53
CA THR A 436 -8.08 -11.50 11.51
C THR A 436 -6.59 -11.50 11.83
N THR A 437 -5.82 -10.56 11.30
CA THR A 437 -4.37 -10.50 11.50
C THR A 437 -3.92 -9.63 12.66
N LYS A 438 -2.74 -9.95 13.19
CA LYS A 438 -1.98 -9.14 14.13
C LYS A 438 -0.93 -8.34 13.38
N THR A 439 -0.38 -7.31 14.01
CA THR A 439 0.66 -6.42 13.44
C THR A 439 1.96 -7.12 13.04
N ASN A 440 2.19 -8.37 13.44
CA ASN A 440 3.34 -9.16 13.04
C ASN A 440 3.02 -10.16 11.89
N GLY A 441 1.86 -10.05 11.26
CA GLY A 441 1.40 -10.95 10.19
C GLY A 441 0.79 -12.28 10.67
N THR A 442 0.81 -12.58 11.97
CA THR A 442 0.19 -13.83 12.49
C THR A 442 -1.31 -13.69 12.70
N PHE A 443 -2.04 -14.81 12.71
CA PHE A 443 -3.51 -14.79 12.81
C PHE A 443 -4.01 -14.83 14.26
N ASN A 444 -5.15 -14.18 14.49
CA ASN A 444 -5.98 -14.36 15.68
C ASN A 444 -6.75 -15.69 15.63
N THR A 445 -7.43 -16.03 16.73
CA THR A 445 -8.32 -17.19 16.76
C THR A 445 -9.46 -16.99 15.77
N PRO A 446 -9.74 -17.96 14.87
CA PRO A 446 -10.78 -17.79 13.87
C PRO A 446 -12.17 -17.76 14.47
N VAL A 447 -13.04 -16.95 13.89
CA VAL A 447 -14.47 -16.88 14.20
C VAL A 447 -15.29 -17.52 13.08
N ALA A 448 -16.38 -18.21 13.43
CA ALA A 448 -17.33 -18.71 12.44
C ALA A 448 -18.28 -17.58 12.06
N SER A 449 -17.99 -16.92 10.94
CA SER A 449 -18.69 -15.73 10.46
C SER A 449 -20.06 -16.05 9.85
N TRP A 450 -20.20 -17.23 9.23
CA TRP A 450 -21.44 -17.65 8.59
C TRP A 450 -21.54 -19.18 8.48
N SER A 451 -22.76 -19.71 8.37
CA SER A 451 -23.02 -21.13 8.13
C SER A 451 -24.19 -21.37 7.18
N ALA A 452 -24.04 -22.36 6.31
CA ALA A 452 -25.05 -22.80 5.36
C ALA A 452 -25.96 -23.91 5.90
N PRO A 453 -27.19 -24.06 5.37
CA PRO A 453 -27.92 -25.32 5.45
C PRO A 453 -27.10 -26.50 4.90
N LYS A 454 -27.27 -27.68 5.49
CA LYS A 454 -26.58 -28.90 5.04
C LYS A 454 -26.89 -29.22 3.58
N GLY A 455 -25.87 -29.59 2.81
CA GLY A 455 -25.97 -29.98 1.39
C GLY A 455 -26.01 -28.80 0.41
N THR A 456 -25.88 -27.57 0.90
CA THR A 456 -25.83 -26.36 0.06
C THR A 456 -24.43 -25.74 0.16
N TRP A 457 -24.07 -24.86 -0.80
CA TRP A 457 -22.81 -24.10 -0.71
C TRP A 457 -21.55 -24.99 -0.66
N LEU A 458 -21.61 -26.16 -1.31
CA LEU A 458 -20.51 -27.12 -1.34
C LEU A 458 -19.34 -26.57 -2.16
N ARG A 459 -18.11 -27.01 -1.85
CA ARG A 459 -16.91 -26.60 -2.59
C ARG A 459 -17.03 -26.86 -4.11
N SER A 460 -17.70 -27.94 -4.50
CA SER A 460 -17.91 -28.32 -5.90
C SER A 460 -18.87 -27.42 -6.68
N SER A 461 -19.54 -26.48 -6.02
CA SER A 461 -20.49 -25.55 -6.64
C SER A 461 -20.14 -24.07 -6.37
N THR A 462 -18.92 -23.79 -5.89
CA THR A 462 -18.49 -22.43 -5.51
C THR A 462 -17.13 -22.08 -6.10
N LYS A 463 -17.02 -20.93 -6.74
CA LYS A 463 -15.76 -20.25 -7.10
C LYS A 463 -15.74 -18.89 -6.41
N PHE A 464 -14.56 -18.37 -6.08
CA PHE A 464 -14.40 -17.23 -5.19
C PHE A 464 -13.64 -16.09 -5.86
N VAL A 465 -14.00 -14.87 -5.48
CA VAL A 465 -13.26 -13.63 -5.71
C VAL A 465 -13.38 -12.77 -4.45
N THR A 466 -12.40 -11.92 -4.18
CA THR A 466 -12.43 -10.91 -3.12
C THR A 466 -12.24 -9.51 -3.71
N GLY A 467 -12.64 -8.47 -2.99
CA GLY A 467 -12.48 -7.09 -3.44
C GLY A 467 -13.44 -6.14 -2.74
N ASP A 468 -13.07 -4.87 -2.59
CA ASP A 468 -13.94 -3.78 -2.12
C ASP A 468 -14.94 -3.41 -3.22
N PHE A 469 -15.94 -4.27 -3.41
CA PHE A 469 -16.97 -4.06 -4.42
C PHE A 469 -17.88 -2.88 -4.05
N ASN A 470 -18.07 -2.61 -2.75
CA ASN A 470 -19.02 -1.61 -2.26
C ASN A 470 -18.42 -0.21 -1.99
N GLY A 471 -17.09 -0.06 -2.01
CA GLY A 471 -16.33 1.17 -1.83
C GLY A 471 -16.23 1.67 -0.38
N ASP A 472 -16.42 0.79 0.62
CA ASP A 472 -16.42 1.14 2.04
C ASP A 472 -15.05 0.95 2.73
N GLY A 473 -14.05 0.46 1.99
CA GLY A 473 -12.70 0.22 2.47
C GLY A 473 -12.51 -1.15 3.13
N ARG A 474 -13.53 -2.01 3.14
CA ARG A 474 -13.40 -3.43 3.46
C ARG A 474 -13.58 -4.24 2.19
N GLU A 475 -12.80 -5.29 2.05
CA GLU A 475 -13.00 -6.21 0.94
C GLU A 475 -14.16 -7.17 1.24
N GLU A 476 -14.95 -7.50 0.23
CA GLU A 476 -16.02 -8.49 0.27
C GLU A 476 -15.57 -9.85 -0.25
N LEU A 477 -16.41 -10.86 -0.05
CA LEU A 477 -16.27 -12.17 -0.70
C LEU A 477 -17.39 -12.37 -1.74
N GLY A 478 -17.02 -12.40 -3.02
CA GLY A 478 -17.88 -12.81 -4.12
C GLY A 478 -17.82 -14.32 -4.35
N VAL A 479 -18.99 -14.97 -4.40
CA VAL A 479 -19.13 -16.41 -4.63
C VAL A 479 -19.93 -16.66 -5.89
N TYR A 480 -19.25 -17.14 -6.91
CA TYR A 480 -19.84 -17.67 -8.14
C TYR A 480 -20.40 -19.07 -7.84
N TYR A 481 -21.72 -19.15 -7.76
CA TYR A 481 -22.46 -20.32 -7.33
C TYR A 481 -23.18 -21.01 -8.49
N ASP A 482 -22.94 -22.31 -8.61
CA ASP A 482 -23.59 -23.19 -9.58
C ASP A 482 -25.09 -23.32 -9.28
N GLN A 483 -25.94 -22.91 -10.24
CA GLN A 483 -27.40 -23.10 -10.15
C GLN A 483 -27.84 -24.42 -10.79
N GLY A 484 -26.90 -25.32 -11.07
CA GLY A 484 -27.09 -26.53 -11.84
C GLY A 484 -27.38 -26.21 -13.31
N GLY A 485 -28.40 -26.86 -13.88
CA GLY A 485 -28.80 -26.64 -15.28
C GLY A 485 -29.32 -25.23 -15.61
N ASN A 486 -29.41 -24.34 -14.63
CA ASN A 486 -29.97 -22.99 -14.76
C ASN A 486 -28.90 -21.89 -14.88
N GLY A 487 -27.63 -22.25 -15.04
CA GLY A 487 -26.53 -21.29 -15.18
C GLY A 487 -25.85 -20.99 -13.84
N MET A 488 -25.47 -19.73 -13.63
CA MET A 488 -24.64 -19.32 -12.50
C MET A 488 -25.12 -17.99 -11.90
N LYS A 489 -24.98 -17.84 -10.58
CA LYS A 489 -25.18 -16.56 -9.88
C LYS A 489 -23.95 -16.15 -9.11
N THR A 490 -23.71 -14.85 -9.01
CA THR A 490 -22.71 -14.30 -8.08
C THR A 490 -23.43 -13.81 -6.84
N TYR A 491 -23.09 -14.40 -5.69
CA TYR A 491 -23.52 -13.95 -4.39
C TYR A 491 -22.40 -13.20 -3.70
N VAL A 492 -22.68 -12.00 -3.21
CA VAL A 492 -21.71 -11.21 -2.45
C VAL A 492 -22.02 -11.30 -0.97
N PHE A 493 -21.01 -11.70 -0.20
CA PHE A 493 -21.00 -11.68 1.25
C PHE A 493 -20.39 -10.35 1.70
N THR A 494 -21.24 -9.41 2.09
CA THR A 494 -20.81 -8.10 2.61
C THR A 494 -20.11 -8.26 3.95
N THR A 495 -18.98 -7.62 4.13
CA THR A 495 -18.26 -7.63 5.40
C THR A 495 -18.89 -6.68 6.41
N GLN A 496 -18.69 -7.00 7.69
CA GLN A 496 -19.16 -6.23 8.82
C GLN A 496 -17.96 -5.70 9.61
N PRO A 497 -18.14 -4.58 10.34
CA PRO A 497 -17.12 -4.09 11.24
C PRO A 497 -16.65 -5.20 12.20
N GLY A 498 -15.37 -5.56 12.13
CA GLY A 498 -14.78 -6.69 12.87
C GLY A 498 -14.42 -7.92 12.04
N GLY A 499 -14.67 -7.92 10.72
CA GLY A 499 -14.20 -8.96 9.79
C GLY A 499 -15.17 -10.12 9.57
N THR A 500 -16.35 -10.11 10.18
CA THR A 500 -17.39 -11.12 9.93
C THR A 500 -18.18 -10.81 8.67
N PHE A 501 -18.85 -11.80 8.10
CA PHE A 501 -19.60 -11.69 6.86
C PHE A 501 -21.10 -11.77 7.13
N ALA A 502 -21.88 -10.89 6.51
CA ALA A 502 -23.33 -10.93 6.53
C ALA A 502 -23.87 -12.10 5.67
N SER A 503 -25.19 -12.34 5.75
CA SER A 503 -25.86 -13.25 4.82
C SER A 503 -25.67 -12.79 3.36
N PRO A 504 -25.41 -13.71 2.42
CA PRO A 504 -25.11 -13.35 1.05
C PRO A 504 -26.33 -12.82 0.30
N THR A 505 -26.09 -11.89 -0.63
CA THR A 505 -27.11 -11.37 -1.55
C THR A 505 -26.70 -11.61 -3.01
N PRO A 506 -27.62 -11.98 -3.91
CA PRO A 506 -27.29 -12.16 -5.32
C PRO A 506 -27.08 -10.80 -5.99
N TRP A 507 -25.94 -10.61 -6.64
CA TRP A 507 -25.59 -9.36 -7.33
C TRP A 507 -25.57 -9.52 -8.85
N TRP A 508 -25.49 -10.74 -9.34
CA TRP A 508 -25.44 -11.02 -10.78
C TRP A 508 -25.90 -12.44 -11.11
N GLU A 509 -26.43 -12.65 -12.31
CA GLU A 509 -26.83 -13.95 -12.81
C GLU A 509 -26.64 -14.09 -14.33
N THR A 510 -26.45 -15.33 -14.77
CA THR A 510 -26.23 -15.65 -16.18
C THR A 510 -26.68 -17.07 -16.49
N THR A 511 -26.92 -17.33 -17.77
CA THR A 511 -27.16 -18.68 -18.33
C THR A 511 -25.88 -19.41 -18.73
N LEU A 512 -24.72 -18.75 -18.63
CA LEU A 512 -23.41 -19.38 -18.83
C LEU A 512 -23.19 -20.52 -17.83
N LYS A 513 -22.47 -21.56 -18.27
CA LYS A 513 -22.20 -22.72 -17.43
C LYS A 513 -21.13 -22.41 -16.40
N TRP A 514 -21.39 -22.79 -15.16
CA TRP A 514 -20.49 -22.53 -14.05
C TRP A 514 -19.11 -23.18 -14.21
N ASP A 515 -19.05 -24.40 -14.74
CA ASP A 515 -17.82 -25.19 -14.89
C ASP A 515 -16.81 -24.54 -15.85
N GLN A 516 -17.30 -23.84 -16.87
CA GLN A 516 -16.52 -23.15 -17.90
C GLN A 516 -16.01 -21.74 -17.48
N ALA A 517 -16.52 -21.19 -16.38
CA ALA A 517 -16.20 -19.84 -15.94
C ALA A 517 -15.01 -19.81 -14.97
N ILE A 518 -14.03 -18.95 -15.18
CA ILE A 518 -12.94 -18.69 -14.24
C ILE A 518 -13.01 -17.22 -13.80
N PRO A 519 -13.58 -16.94 -12.63
CA PRO A 519 -13.76 -15.58 -12.17
C PRO A 519 -12.46 -14.97 -11.62
N GLN A 520 -12.36 -13.66 -11.74
CA GLN A 520 -11.33 -12.77 -11.18
C GLN A 520 -12.02 -11.48 -10.69
N ALA A 521 -11.32 -10.68 -9.88
CA ALA A 521 -11.78 -9.37 -9.44
C ALA A 521 -10.64 -8.35 -9.47
N GLY A 522 -11.02 -7.08 -9.52
CA GLY A 522 -10.14 -5.92 -9.52
C GLY A 522 -10.86 -4.69 -10.04
N ASP A 523 -10.32 -3.50 -9.79
CA ASP A 523 -10.85 -2.24 -10.31
C ASP A 523 -10.39 -2.05 -11.77
N PHE A 524 -11.15 -2.58 -12.73
CA PHE A 524 -10.74 -2.58 -14.14
C PHE A 524 -11.01 -1.23 -14.83
N ASN A 525 -11.82 -0.34 -14.24
CA ASN A 525 -12.22 0.92 -14.85
C ASN A 525 -11.63 2.16 -14.14
N GLY A 526 -11.10 2.00 -12.91
CA GLY A 526 -10.50 3.02 -12.08
C GLY A 526 -11.53 3.90 -11.37
N ASP A 527 -12.72 3.38 -11.08
CA ASP A 527 -13.81 4.13 -10.43
C ASP A 527 -13.79 4.03 -8.89
N GLY A 528 -12.86 3.25 -8.34
CA GLY A 528 -12.70 3.05 -6.91
C GLY A 528 -13.64 1.97 -6.34
N HIS A 529 -14.32 1.20 -7.19
CA HIS A 529 -14.99 -0.04 -6.81
C HIS A 529 -14.31 -1.20 -7.54
N ASP A 530 -14.10 -2.30 -6.82
CA ASP A 530 -13.69 -3.50 -7.53
C ASP A 530 -14.84 -4.02 -8.41
N ASP A 531 -14.45 -4.51 -9.56
CA ASP A 531 -15.32 -5.14 -10.53
C ASP A 531 -15.08 -6.66 -10.52
N THR A 532 -15.82 -7.36 -11.37
CA THR A 532 -15.55 -8.78 -11.61
C THR A 532 -15.31 -9.07 -13.09
N LEU A 533 -14.44 -10.04 -13.36
CA LEU A 533 -14.13 -10.53 -14.69
C LEU A 533 -14.33 -12.04 -14.72
N ILE A 534 -14.90 -12.58 -15.80
CA ILE A 534 -14.93 -14.01 -16.07
C ILE A 534 -14.12 -14.27 -17.32
N TRP A 535 -13.12 -15.15 -17.22
CA TRP A 535 -12.59 -15.87 -18.37
C TRP A 535 -13.47 -17.09 -18.64
N TYR A 536 -13.99 -17.23 -19.85
CA TYR A 536 -14.94 -18.29 -20.20
C TYR A 536 -14.42 -19.14 -21.38
N ASP A 537 -14.37 -20.46 -21.14
CA ASP A 537 -14.01 -21.49 -22.11
C ASP A 537 -15.26 -21.94 -22.90
N TYR A 538 -15.38 -21.50 -24.15
CA TYR A 538 -16.51 -21.86 -25.00
C TYR A 538 -16.29 -23.23 -25.65
N ALA A 539 -17.38 -23.98 -25.84
CA ALA A 539 -17.34 -25.30 -26.48
C ALA A 539 -16.84 -25.28 -27.95
N ASP A 540 -16.80 -24.11 -28.59
CA ASP A 540 -16.22 -23.90 -29.91
C ASP A 540 -14.68 -23.74 -29.89
N GLY A 541 -14.06 -23.82 -28.71
CA GLY A 541 -12.62 -23.66 -28.48
C GLY A 541 -12.16 -22.20 -28.41
N SER A 542 -13.09 -21.23 -28.39
CA SER A 542 -12.75 -19.83 -28.13
C SER A 542 -12.73 -19.53 -26.64
N ASP A 543 -11.76 -18.73 -26.22
CA ASP A 543 -11.64 -18.20 -24.88
C ASP A 543 -11.95 -16.71 -24.90
N LYS A 544 -12.86 -16.24 -24.04
CA LYS A 544 -13.22 -14.82 -23.96
C LYS A 544 -13.25 -14.35 -22.52
N THR A 545 -12.90 -13.09 -22.30
CA THR A 545 -13.12 -12.42 -21.01
C THR A 545 -14.32 -11.50 -21.10
N SER A 546 -15.12 -11.45 -20.04
CA SER A 546 -16.15 -10.44 -19.87
C SER A 546 -16.06 -9.81 -18.50
N THR A 547 -16.15 -8.49 -18.44
CA THR A 547 -16.13 -7.71 -17.20
C THR A 547 -17.55 -7.28 -16.86
N MET A 548 -17.93 -7.42 -15.60
CA MET A 548 -19.15 -6.90 -15.01
C MET A 548 -18.76 -5.82 -14.00
N LEU A 549 -19.14 -4.58 -14.30
CA LEU A 549 -18.79 -3.43 -13.48
C LEU A 549 -19.68 -3.35 -12.25
N PHE A 550 -19.18 -2.76 -11.16
CA PHE A 550 -20.04 -2.36 -10.05
C PHE A 550 -21.12 -1.36 -10.51
N GLU A 551 -22.35 -1.54 -10.02
CA GLU A 551 -23.43 -0.60 -10.21
C GLU A 551 -24.26 -0.45 -8.94
N LYS A 552 -24.75 0.77 -8.71
CA LYS A 552 -25.79 1.03 -7.71
C LYS A 552 -27.08 1.46 -8.37
N VAL A 553 -28.10 0.61 -8.32
CA VAL A 553 -29.42 0.86 -8.95
C VAL A 553 -30.51 0.77 -7.89
N ASP A 554 -31.32 1.82 -7.81
CA ASP A 554 -32.37 1.99 -6.80
C ASP A 554 -31.87 1.78 -5.35
N GLY A 555 -30.62 2.19 -5.11
CA GLY A 555 -29.95 2.07 -3.81
C GLY A 555 -29.37 0.68 -3.50
N GLN A 556 -29.52 -0.29 -4.39
CA GLN A 556 -28.97 -1.64 -4.24
C GLN A 556 -27.69 -1.79 -5.06
N ASN A 557 -26.67 -2.37 -4.41
CA ASN A 557 -25.41 -2.74 -5.05
C ASN A 557 -25.60 -4.03 -5.87
N ARG A 558 -24.98 -4.07 -7.05
CA ARG A 558 -25.02 -5.22 -7.96
C ARG A 558 -23.85 -5.16 -8.94
N PHE A 559 -23.62 -6.23 -9.71
CA PHE A 559 -22.78 -6.13 -10.90
C PHE A 559 -23.66 -5.92 -12.14
N GLY A 560 -23.18 -5.07 -13.05
CA GLY A 560 -23.85 -4.72 -14.30
C GLY A 560 -23.86 -5.83 -15.34
N SER A 561 -24.22 -5.47 -16.57
CA SER A 561 -24.20 -6.40 -17.69
C SER A 561 -22.78 -6.83 -18.05
N ALA A 562 -22.57 -8.11 -18.36
CA ALA A 562 -21.29 -8.61 -18.86
C ALA A 562 -20.91 -7.95 -20.18
N LYS A 563 -19.80 -7.20 -20.17
CA LYS A 563 -19.20 -6.58 -21.34
C LYS A 563 -18.05 -7.46 -21.83
N LEU A 564 -18.07 -7.87 -23.11
CA LEU A 564 -16.95 -8.58 -23.71
C LEU A 564 -15.71 -7.69 -23.71
N THR A 565 -14.63 -8.13 -23.07
CA THR A 565 -13.39 -7.33 -22.88
C THR A 565 -12.20 -7.86 -23.65
N LEU A 566 -12.08 -9.19 -23.83
CA LEU A 566 -11.11 -9.83 -24.72
C LEU A 566 -11.76 -10.97 -25.48
N ASN A 567 -11.38 -11.12 -26.74
CA ASN A 567 -11.73 -12.27 -27.57
C ASN A 567 -10.42 -12.91 -28.06
N SER A 568 -10.04 -14.03 -27.43
CA SER A 568 -8.75 -14.69 -27.65
C SER A 568 -8.88 -15.93 -28.54
N SER A 569 -9.66 -15.83 -29.62
CA SER A 569 -10.01 -16.97 -30.48
C SER A 569 -8.80 -17.80 -30.90
N GLY A 570 -8.66 -19.01 -30.33
CA GLY A 570 -7.66 -20.01 -30.69
C GLY A 570 -6.21 -19.72 -30.26
N GLY A 571 -5.98 -18.69 -29.45
CA GLY A 571 -4.62 -18.29 -29.03
C GLY A 571 -4.15 -18.89 -27.70
N PHE A 572 -5.09 -19.29 -26.83
CA PHE A 572 -4.82 -19.81 -25.51
C PHE A 572 -5.69 -21.05 -25.22
N ASP A 573 -5.19 -21.93 -24.35
CA ASP A 573 -5.93 -23.08 -23.81
C ASP A 573 -6.01 -22.88 -22.31
N VAL A 574 -7.20 -22.57 -21.81
CA VAL A 574 -7.44 -22.29 -20.38
C VAL A 574 -6.89 -23.37 -19.44
N LYS A 575 -6.79 -24.63 -19.88
CA LYS A 575 -6.24 -25.73 -19.07
C LYS A 575 -4.72 -25.65 -18.89
N ARG A 576 -4.08 -24.73 -19.60
CA ARG A 576 -2.64 -24.47 -19.63
C ARG A 576 -2.31 -23.04 -19.18
N LEU A 577 -3.27 -22.36 -18.52
CA LEU A 577 -3.12 -21.01 -18.00
C LEU A 577 -3.27 -20.98 -16.48
N GLN A 578 -2.48 -20.16 -15.82
CA GLN A 578 -2.81 -19.63 -14.49
C GLN A 578 -3.09 -18.15 -14.67
N LEU A 579 -4.24 -17.67 -14.17
CA LEU A 579 -4.65 -16.27 -14.26
C LEU A 579 -4.23 -15.50 -13.00
N ALA A 580 -3.98 -14.21 -13.14
CA ALA A 580 -3.80 -13.27 -12.04
C ALA A 580 -4.31 -11.88 -12.48
N THR A 581 -4.68 -11.05 -11.51
CA THR A 581 -5.03 -9.64 -11.74
C THR A 581 -4.27 -8.73 -10.78
N GLY A 582 -4.07 -7.50 -11.20
CA GLY A 582 -3.32 -6.47 -10.47
C GLY A 582 -2.88 -5.34 -11.40
N ASP A 583 -2.64 -4.15 -10.87
CA ASP A 583 -2.12 -2.98 -11.56
C ASP A 583 -0.62 -3.12 -11.90
N TYR A 584 -0.27 -3.86 -12.96
CA TYR A 584 1.13 -4.12 -13.32
C TYR A 584 1.83 -2.89 -13.93
N ASN A 585 1.06 -1.92 -14.44
CA ASN A 585 1.60 -0.70 -15.04
C ASN A 585 1.62 0.52 -14.07
N GLY A 586 1.00 0.39 -12.89
CA GLY A 586 0.93 1.38 -11.83
C GLY A 586 -0.04 2.53 -12.11
N ASP A 587 -1.01 2.35 -13.00
CA ASP A 587 -1.91 3.41 -13.47
C ASP A 587 -3.22 3.55 -12.67
N GLY A 588 -3.37 2.74 -11.61
CA GLY A 588 -4.51 2.71 -10.72
C GLY A 588 -5.67 1.83 -11.19
N ARG A 589 -5.53 1.11 -12.32
CA ARG A 589 -6.48 0.09 -12.75
C ARG A 589 -5.87 -1.29 -12.65
N ASP A 590 -6.63 -2.25 -12.17
CA ASP A 590 -6.20 -3.64 -12.18
C ASP A 590 -6.17 -4.17 -13.61
N ASP A 591 -5.06 -4.80 -13.97
CA ASP A 591 -4.82 -5.42 -15.28
C ASP A 591 -5.07 -6.94 -15.22
N LEU A 592 -5.05 -7.59 -16.39
CA LEU A 592 -5.08 -9.04 -16.49
C LEU A 592 -3.69 -9.60 -16.83
N ALA A 593 -3.27 -10.66 -16.14
CA ALA A 593 -2.08 -11.43 -16.45
C ALA A 593 -2.36 -12.94 -16.54
N ILE A 594 -1.57 -13.64 -17.35
CA ILE A 594 -1.56 -15.10 -17.38
C ILE A 594 -0.13 -15.65 -17.41
N MET A 595 0.07 -16.80 -16.79
CA MET A 595 1.17 -17.72 -17.05
C MET A 595 0.70 -18.80 -18.02
N ASN A 596 1.25 -18.85 -19.22
CA ASN A 596 0.82 -19.75 -20.29
C ASN A 596 1.86 -20.84 -20.59
N HIS A 597 1.47 -22.11 -20.48
CA HIS A 597 2.28 -23.27 -20.88
C HIS A 597 2.17 -23.54 -22.38
N GLN A 598 3.23 -23.21 -23.11
CA GLN A 598 3.32 -23.37 -24.56
C GLN A 598 3.41 -24.85 -24.98
N SER A 599 3.14 -25.13 -26.26
CA SER A 599 3.22 -26.49 -26.83
C SER A 599 4.65 -27.05 -26.90
N ASP A 600 5.66 -26.19 -26.94
CA ASP A 600 7.08 -26.55 -26.89
C ASP A 600 7.61 -26.74 -25.45
N ASN A 601 6.74 -26.67 -24.44
CA ASN A 601 7.08 -26.67 -23.01
C ASN A 601 7.80 -25.41 -22.49
N ALA A 602 7.85 -24.32 -23.25
CA ALA A 602 8.15 -23.02 -22.67
C ALA A 602 6.99 -22.51 -21.81
N VAL A 603 7.29 -21.63 -20.87
CA VAL A 603 6.30 -20.84 -20.14
C VAL A 603 6.44 -19.39 -20.56
N LYS A 604 5.32 -18.71 -20.81
CA LYS A 604 5.28 -17.28 -21.17
C LYS A 604 4.31 -16.53 -20.28
N MET A 605 4.74 -15.37 -19.81
CA MET A 605 3.88 -14.41 -19.12
C MET A 605 3.30 -13.43 -20.11
N TRP A 606 2.00 -13.21 -20.04
CA TRP A 606 1.30 -12.19 -20.83
C TRP A 606 0.53 -11.26 -19.91
N THR A 607 0.47 -9.99 -20.28
CA THR A 607 -0.32 -8.97 -19.58
C THR A 607 -1.18 -8.17 -20.56
N TRP A 608 -2.33 -7.72 -20.08
CA TRP A 608 -3.27 -6.87 -20.79
C TRP A 608 -3.63 -5.72 -19.88
N THR A 609 -3.11 -4.53 -20.17
CA THR A 609 -3.38 -3.37 -19.32
C THR A 609 -4.80 -2.85 -19.52
N ALA A 610 -5.49 -2.53 -18.44
CA ALA A 610 -6.85 -2.02 -18.46
C ALA A 610 -6.92 -0.56 -18.91
N ARG A 611 -8.03 -0.21 -19.56
CA ARG A 611 -8.36 1.14 -20.01
C ARG A 611 -9.52 1.69 -19.17
N PRO A 612 -9.71 3.03 -19.12
CA PRO A 612 -10.83 3.64 -18.39
C PRO A 612 -12.23 3.18 -18.81
N ASP A 613 -12.39 2.56 -19.98
CA ASP A 613 -13.66 1.96 -20.42
C ASP A 613 -13.78 0.48 -20.06
N ALA A 614 -12.96 -0.02 -19.13
CA ALA A 614 -12.86 -1.42 -18.71
C ALA A 614 -12.51 -2.40 -19.84
N LEU A 615 -12.05 -1.90 -21.00
CA LEU A 615 -11.49 -2.75 -22.05
C LEU A 615 -9.98 -2.90 -21.82
N PHE A 616 -9.39 -3.90 -22.45
CA PHE A 616 -7.96 -4.12 -22.36
C PHE A 616 -7.23 -3.64 -23.62
N ASN A 617 -6.00 -3.13 -23.43
CA ASN A 617 -5.06 -2.94 -24.53
C ASN A 617 -4.60 -4.29 -25.11
N GLY A 618 -3.90 -4.26 -26.25
CA GLY A 618 -3.35 -5.47 -26.86
C GLY A 618 -2.34 -6.16 -25.95
N GLY A 619 -2.44 -7.49 -25.85
CA GLY A 619 -1.62 -8.30 -24.95
C GLY A 619 -0.13 -8.16 -25.21
N GLN A 620 0.64 -7.96 -24.15
CA GLN A 620 2.08 -7.81 -24.16
C GLN A 620 2.73 -9.07 -23.60
N ALA A 621 3.72 -9.61 -24.31
CA ALA A 621 4.55 -10.68 -23.78
C ALA A 621 5.61 -10.08 -22.85
N GLY A 622 5.67 -10.55 -21.61
CA GLY A 622 6.76 -10.28 -20.68
C GLY A 622 7.83 -11.35 -20.77
N TRP A 623 8.19 -11.93 -19.62
CA TRP A 623 9.14 -13.03 -19.55
C TRP A 623 8.68 -14.32 -20.26
N ALA A 624 9.65 -15.01 -20.86
CA ALA A 624 9.51 -16.34 -21.42
C ALA A 624 10.66 -17.25 -20.98
N SER A 625 10.37 -18.49 -20.64
CA SER A 625 11.39 -19.51 -20.38
C SER A 625 11.89 -20.12 -21.70
N ASN A 626 13.11 -20.65 -21.68
CA ASN A 626 13.47 -21.68 -22.66
C ASN A 626 12.57 -22.92 -22.46
N PRO A 627 12.28 -23.69 -23.52
CA PRO A 627 11.57 -24.98 -23.44
C PRO A 627 12.08 -25.87 -22.30
N GLY A 628 11.20 -26.22 -21.36
CA GLY A 628 11.51 -27.11 -20.24
C GLY A 628 12.41 -26.54 -19.13
N ALA A 629 12.92 -25.31 -19.28
CA ALA A 629 13.74 -24.67 -18.26
C ALA A 629 12.91 -24.20 -17.04
N TRP A 630 11.60 -24.02 -17.23
CA TRP A 630 10.64 -23.73 -16.18
C TRP A 630 9.49 -24.72 -16.27
N VAL A 631 9.17 -25.39 -15.16
CA VAL A 631 8.13 -26.42 -15.14
C VAL A 631 6.82 -25.81 -14.67
N TYR A 632 5.88 -25.63 -15.61
CA TYR A 632 4.56 -25.05 -15.34
C TYR A 632 3.81 -25.77 -14.21
N THR A 633 3.80 -27.12 -14.23
CA THR A 633 3.08 -27.92 -13.23
C THR A 633 3.70 -27.87 -11.83
N SER A 634 4.97 -27.47 -11.73
CA SER A 634 5.67 -27.23 -10.46
C SER A 634 5.38 -25.85 -9.89
N THR A 635 4.78 -24.96 -10.67
CA THR A 635 4.56 -23.57 -10.29
C THR A 635 3.12 -23.36 -9.87
N LYS A 636 2.92 -22.73 -8.71
CA LYS A 636 1.62 -22.24 -8.26
C LYS A 636 1.73 -20.74 -8.07
N LEU A 637 0.99 -19.97 -8.87
CA LEU A 637 0.85 -18.54 -8.62
C LEU A 637 0.15 -18.32 -7.28
N VAL A 638 0.61 -17.34 -6.54
CA VAL A 638 0.01 -16.89 -5.30
C VAL A 638 -0.76 -15.62 -5.63
N ASN A 639 -2.08 -15.74 -5.61
CA ASN A 639 -3.00 -14.64 -5.87
C ASN A 639 -3.87 -14.41 -4.64
N THR A 640 -4.53 -13.26 -4.60
CA THR A 640 -5.64 -12.96 -3.68
C THR A 640 -6.80 -13.95 -3.86
N TYR A 641 -6.98 -14.47 -5.09
CA TYR A 641 -8.03 -15.42 -5.47
C TYR A 641 -7.48 -16.82 -5.72
N HIS A 642 -7.90 -17.79 -4.92
CA HIS A 642 -7.67 -19.20 -5.25
C HIS A 642 -8.95 -19.83 -5.80
N THR A 643 -9.01 -20.01 -7.12
CA THR A 643 -9.98 -20.92 -7.75
C THR A 643 -9.54 -22.34 -7.44
N GLY A 644 -10.27 -23.00 -6.55
CA GLY A 644 -10.02 -24.39 -6.23
C GLY A 644 -10.29 -25.26 -7.46
N ASN A 645 -9.25 -25.91 -7.98
CA ASN A 645 -9.37 -27.25 -8.53
C ASN A 645 -8.90 -28.22 -7.45
#